data_AF-A0A441IN18-F1
#
_entry.id   AF-A0A441IN18-F1
#
_cell.length_a   1.000
_cell.length_b   1.000
_cell.length_c   1.000
_cell.angle_alpha   90.00
_cell.angle_beta   90.00
_cell.angle_gamma   90.00
#
_symmetry.space_group_name_H-M   'P 1'
#
loop_
_entity.id
_entity.type
_entity.pdbx_description
1 polymer ?
#
loop_
_entity_poly.entity_id
_entity_poly.type
_entity_poly.pdbx_seq_one_letter_code
_entity_poly.pdbx_strand_id
1 'polypeptide(L)'
;MTANRIALALIPATMMVGVTIIMPGIEHWLAAFGKTAQAKLMLGRTGLALPYVTAAAIGVIFLFAANGAANIKAAGWGVVTGSVAAILIALMREGVRLAEIAGNVPSGQSVFAYADPATTLGAFAAFPVGVFALRVAVKGNAAFAKPAPRRIHGKRAVHGEADWMGMTEAARMFPDAGGIVIGERYRVDHDHIAGLAFRPDSRETWGAGGRSPLLCFDGSFGSSHGIVFAGSGGFKTTSVTIPTALKWGGGLIVLDPSSEVAPMVVDHRRRAGRKVIVLDPASPATGFNALDWIGRFGGTKEEDIVAVATWIMTDNARAASARDDFFRASAMQLLTALIADVCLSGHTEEKDQTLRRVRANLSEPEPKLRERLTRIYEQSESAFVRENVAVFVNMTPETFSGVYANAVKETHWLSYPNYAALVSGDSFSTDELAGGRTDIFIALDLKILEAHPGLARVVIGSFLNAIYNRNGEVAARTLFLLDEVARLGYLRIIETARDAGRKYGISLTLIFQSIGQMREAYGGRDAASKWFESASWISFAAINDPETAEYLSKRCGDTTVEVDQTNRSSGMKGSSRSRSKQLNRRPLILPHEVMRMRADEQIVFTAGNPPLRCGRAIWFRRADMRACVGENRFHRKEMAQ
;
A
#
# COMPACT_ATOMS: atom_id res chain seq x y z
N MET A 1 -26.49 -0.40 14.33
CA MET A 1 -25.60 0.34 15.25
C MET A 1 -25.21 -0.61 16.38
N THR A 2 -23.94 -0.69 16.77
CA THR A 2 -23.51 -1.59 17.86
C THR A 2 -24.02 -1.09 19.21
N ALA A 3 -24.49 -1.98 20.09
CA ALA A 3 -25.00 -1.64 21.42
C ALA A 3 -24.02 -0.76 22.22
N ASN A 4 -22.73 -1.00 22.04
CA ASN A 4 -21.65 -0.25 22.66
C ASN A 4 -21.61 1.24 22.25
N ARG A 5 -21.92 1.55 20.98
CA ARG A 5 -22.00 2.93 20.49
C ARG A 5 -23.19 3.69 21.09
N ILE A 6 -24.30 2.99 21.29
CA ILE A 6 -25.51 3.56 21.91
C ILE A 6 -25.25 3.83 23.39
N ALA A 7 -24.64 2.87 24.10
CA ALA A 7 -24.26 3.03 25.50
C ALA A 7 -23.32 4.23 25.71
N LEU A 8 -22.27 4.35 24.87
CA LEU A 8 -21.33 5.48 24.94
C LEU A 8 -21.99 6.84 24.70
N ALA A 9 -23.06 6.92 23.91
CA ALA A 9 -23.79 8.17 23.69
C ALA A 9 -24.80 8.48 24.80
N LEU A 10 -25.56 7.49 25.26
CA LEU A 10 -26.68 7.70 26.20
C LEU A 10 -26.24 7.82 27.66
N ILE A 11 -25.33 6.96 28.12
CA ILE A 11 -24.89 6.92 29.53
C ILE A 11 -24.42 8.30 30.04
N PRO A 12 -23.47 9.00 29.38
CA PRO A 12 -23.01 10.28 29.89
C PRO A 12 -24.12 11.34 29.90
N ALA A 13 -24.96 11.39 28.85
CA ALA A 13 -26.07 12.33 28.78
C ALA A 13 -27.07 12.09 29.93
N THR A 14 -27.47 10.83 30.15
CA THR A 14 -28.42 10.45 31.20
C THR A 14 -27.87 10.70 32.60
N MET A 15 -26.59 10.40 32.88
CA MET A 15 -25.99 10.67 34.18
C MET A 15 -25.90 12.17 34.48
N MET A 16 -25.48 12.97 33.49
CA MET A 16 -25.39 14.43 33.64
C MET A 16 -26.77 15.06 33.91
N VAL A 17 -27.79 14.66 33.15
CA VAL A 17 -29.18 15.13 33.34
C VAL A 17 -29.79 14.59 34.64
N GLY A 18 -29.51 13.33 34.99
CA GLY A 18 -29.99 12.72 36.22
C GLY A 18 -29.53 13.47 37.46
N VAL A 19 -28.25 13.89 37.50
CA VAL A 19 -27.71 14.66 38.62
C VAL A 19 -28.34 16.04 38.74
N THR A 20 -28.63 16.73 37.63
CA THR A 20 -29.32 18.03 37.70
C THR A 20 -30.77 17.91 38.16
N ILE A 21 -31.42 16.76 37.95
CA ILE A 21 -32.79 16.49 38.40
C ILE A 21 -32.85 16.00 39.86
N ILE A 22 -31.89 15.17 40.31
CA ILE A 22 -31.92 14.49 41.61
C ILE A 22 -31.32 15.32 42.75
N MET A 23 -30.27 16.12 42.49
CA MET A 23 -29.61 16.93 43.53
C MET A 23 -30.31 18.22 44.01
N PRO A 24 -31.40 18.76 43.41
CA PRO A 24 -32.12 19.91 43.99
C PRO A 24 -32.57 19.63 45.43
N GLY A 25 -32.47 20.63 46.30
CA GLY A 25 -32.73 20.50 47.74
C GLY A 25 -31.47 20.26 48.58
N ILE A 26 -30.33 19.96 47.95
CA ILE A 26 -29.04 19.83 48.65
C ILE A 26 -28.57 21.16 49.24
N GLU A 27 -29.02 22.28 48.69
CA GLU A 27 -28.78 23.63 49.19
C GLU A 27 -29.33 23.84 50.61
N HIS A 28 -30.46 23.22 50.96
CA HIS A 28 -31.02 23.30 52.32
C HIS A 28 -30.20 22.47 53.30
N TRP A 29 -29.76 21.30 52.87
CA TRP A 29 -28.92 20.41 53.67
C TRP A 29 -27.52 21.02 53.90
N LEU A 30 -26.89 21.56 52.85
CA LEU A 30 -25.59 22.26 52.94
C LEU A 30 -25.69 23.52 53.79
N ALA A 31 -26.75 24.33 53.63
CA ALA A 31 -26.96 25.51 54.44
C ALA A 31 -27.10 25.19 55.94
N ALA A 32 -27.59 24.01 56.32
CA ALA A 32 -27.74 23.60 57.72
C ALA A 32 -26.41 23.48 58.48
N PHE A 33 -25.28 23.28 57.77
CA PHE A 33 -23.95 23.25 58.38
C PHE A 33 -23.40 24.64 58.72
N GLY A 34 -24.02 25.72 58.23
CA GLY A 34 -23.59 27.09 58.51
C GLY A 34 -23.95 27.53 59.92
N LYS A 35 -22.96 27.89 60.74
CA LYS A 35 -23.17 28.39 62.12
C LYS A 35 -23.53 29.89 62.17
N THR A 36 -23.25 30.65 61.12
CA THR A 36 -23.57 32.09 60.99
C THR A 36 -24.49 32.34 59.80
N ALA A 37 -25.26 33.43 59.81
CA ALA A 37 -26.16 33.78 58.70
C ALA A 37 -25.42 33.88 57.35
N GLN A 38 -24.22 34.44 57.35
CA GLN A 38 -23.36 34.54 56.18
C GLN A 38 -22.86 33.16 55.71
N ALA A 39 -22.50 32.26 56.62
CA ALA A 39 -22.09 30.89 56.29
C ALA A 39 -23.24 30.07 55.70
N LYS A 40 -24.47 30.20 56.24
CA LYS A 40 -25.66 29.53 55.70
C LYS A 40 -25.95 29.97 54.27
N LEU A 41 -25.87 31.27 54.00
CA LEU A 41 -26.11 31.85 52.67
C LEU A 41 -25.04 31.40 51.67
N MET A 42 -23.77 31.38 52.08
CA MET A 42 -22.67 30.89 51.23
C MET A 42 -22.84 29.40 50.89
N LEU A 43 -23.10 28.55 51.89
CA LEU A 43 -23.28 27.10 51.68
C LEU A 43 -24.54 26.77 50.88
N GLY A 44 -25.63 27.52 51.07
CA GLY A 44 -26.83 27.40 50.24
C GLY A 44 -26.56 27.73 48.78
N ARG A 45 -25.84 28.83 48.52
CA ARG A 45 -25.38 29.18 47.16
C ARG A 45 -24.48 28.11 46.56
N THR A 46 -23.56 27.53 47.34
CA THR A 46 -22.75 26.40 46.89
C THR A 46 -23.62 25.20 46.51
N GLY A 47 -24.67 24.91 47.29
CA GLY A 47 -25.63 23.85 46.97
C GLY A 47 -26.42 24.08 45.68
N LEU A 48 -26.80 25.33 45.37
CA LEU A 48 -27.47 25.67 44.10
C LEU A 48 -26.57 25.44 42.88
N ALA A 49 -25.27 25.71 43.00
CA ALA A 49 -24.30 25.49 41.92
C ALA A 49 -23.91 24.01 41.75
N LEU A 50 -23.96 23.22 42.83
CA LEU A 50 -23.40 21.86 42.92
C LEU A 50 -23.96 20.86 41.88
N PRO A 51 -25.25 20.82 41.54
CA PRO A 51 -25.78 19.88 40.54
C PRO A 51 -25.13 20.08 39.16
N TYR A 52 -24.95 21.34 38.74
CA TYR A 52 -24.40 21.68 37.44
C TYR A 52 -22.88 21.46 37.38
N VAL A 53 -22.17 21.77 38.47
CA VAL A 53 -20.74 21.48 38.60
C VAL A 53 -20.49 19.97 38.61
N THR A 54 -21.34 19.19 39.28
CA THR A 54 -21.24 17.73 39.33
C THR A 54 -21.56 17.11 37.97
N ALA A 55 -22.59 17.59 37.27
CA ALA A 55 -22.86 17.19 35.89
C ALA A 55 -21.65 17.48 34.97
N ALA A 56 -21.05 18.67 35.07
CA ALA A 56 -19.84 19.02 34.34
C ALA A 56 -18.67 18.06 34.67
N ALA A 57 -18.46 17.74 35.94
CA ALA A 57 -17.42 16.80 36.38
C ALA A 57 -17.63 15.38 35.82
N ILE A 58 -18.86 14.86 35.84
CA ILE A 58 -19.21 13.57 35.22
C ILE A 58 -18.87 13.58 33.73
N GLY A 59 -19.22 14.65 33.01
CA GLY A 59 -18.91 14.80 31.60
C GLY A 59 -17.40 14.71 31.32
N VAL A 60 -16.58 15.40 32.12
CA VAL A 60 -15.11 15.32 31.99
C VAL A 60 -14.59 13.92 32.31
N ILE A 61 -14.98 13.33 33.44
CA ILE A 61 -14.54 12.00 33.86
C ILE A 61 -14.87 10.97 32.78
N PHE A 62 -16.08 11.02 32.22
CA PHE A 62 -16.52 10.09 31.19
C PHE A 62 -15.70 10.23 29.89
N LEU A 63 -15.43 11.46 29.44
CA LEU A 63 -14.61 11.70 28.24
C LEU A 63 -13.18 11.15 28.41
N PHE A 64 -12.58 11.32 29.59
CA PHE A 64 -11.24 10.78 29.87
C PHE A 64 -11.24 9.26 30.05
N ALA A 65 -12.28 8.68 30.66
CA ALA A 65 -12.46 7.24 30.78
C ALA A 65 -12.68 6.56 29.42
N ALA A 66 -13.33 7.25 28.47
CA ALA A 66 -13.56 6.79 27.11
C ALA A 66 -12.38 7.04 26.15
N ASN A 67 -11.29 7.65 26.62
CA ASN A 67 -10.12 7.93 25.79
C ASN A 67 -9.49 6.63 25.26
N GLY A 68 -9.29 6.53 23.95
CA GLY A 68 -8.80 5.33 23.26
C GLY A 68 -9.91 4.42 22.72
N ALA A 69 -11.19 4.67 23.05
CA ALA A 69 -12.30 3.89 22.51
C ALA A 69 -12.50 4.16 21.01
N ALA A 70 -12.85 3.12 20.23
CA ALA A 70 -13.11 3.24 18.79
C ALA A 70 -14.29 4.19 18.48
N ASN A 71 -15.31 4.21 19.35
CA ASN A 71 -16.52 5.01 19.20
C ASN A 71 -16.54 6.28 20.08
N ILE A 72 -15.37 6.83 20.45
CA ILE A 72 -15.28 8.00 21.35
C ILE A 72 -16.07 9.23 20.87
N LYS A 73 -16.29 9.39 19.56
CA LYS A 73 -17.13 10.48 19.02
C LYS A 73 -18.58 10.41 19.54
N ALA A 74 -19.09 9.20 19.80
CA ALA A 74 -20.42 9.00 20.37
C ALA A 74 -20.47 9.49 21.84
N ALA A 75 -19.42 9.22 22.62
CA ALA A 75 -19.26 9.78 23.97
C ALA A 75 -19.13 11.31 23.96
N GLY A 76 -18.40 11.86 22.98
CA GLY A 76 -18.34 13.30 22.72
C GLY A 76 -19.74 13.91 22.54
N TRP A 77 -20.54 13.35 21.63
CA TRP A 77 -21.92 13.81 21.42
C TRP A 77 -22.81 13.63 22.66
N GLY A 78 -22.67 12.53 23.39
CA GLY A 78 -23.40 12.30 24.64
C GLY A 78 -23.13 13.37 25.70
N VAL A 79 -21.87 13.74 25.91
CA VAL A 79 -21.50 14.80 26.85
C VAL A 79 -21.91 16.19 26.34
N VAL A 80 -21.88 16.45 25.02
CA VAL A 80 -22.45 17.69 24.45
C VAL A 80 -23.93 17.79 24.78
N THR A 81 -24.71 16.73 24.53
CA THR A 81 -26.14 16.70 24.85
C THR A 81 -26.39 16.89 26.34
N GLY A 82 -25.61 16.21 27.20
CA GLY A 82 -25.69 16.38 28.65
C GLY A 82 -25.37 17.81 29.14
N SER A 83 -24.33 18.44 28.58
CA SER A 83 -23.96 19.82 28.90
C SER A 83 -25.04 20.83 28.47
N VAL A 84 -25.57 20.68 27.25
CA VAL A 84 -26.65 21.56 26.75
C VAL A 84 -27.90 21.39 27.62
N ALA A 85 -28.29 20.16 27.93
CA ALA A 85 -29.44 19.89 28.79
C ALA A 85 -29.25 20.47 30.20
N ALA A 86 -28.07 20.32 30.81
CA ALA A 86 -27.77 20.90 32.12
C ALA A 86 -27.89 22.43 32.13
N ILE A 87 -27.39 23.11 31.08
CA ILE A 87 -27.51 24.57 30.93
C ILE A 87 -28.98 24.98 30.75
N LEU A 88 -29.73 24.28 29.91
CA LEU A 88 -31.16 24.55 29.69
C LEU A 88 -31.98 24.35 30.96
N ILE A 89 -31.69 23.29 31.74
CA ILE A 89 -32.35 23.04 33.04
C ILE A 89 -32.03 24.17 34.02
N ALA A 90 -30.80 24.67 34.06
CA ALA A 90 -30.42 25.80 34.90
C ALA A 90 -31.18 27.08 34.51
N LEU A 91 -31.23 27.40 33.22
CA LEU A 91 -31.95 28.57 32.69
C LEU A 91 -33.45 28.46 32.95
N MET A 92 -34.04 27.27 32.78
CA MET A 92 -35.45 27.04 33.03
C MET A 92 -35.79 27.23 34.51
N ARG A 93 -35.02 26.64 35.42
CA ARG A 93 -35.24 26.79 36.87
C ARG A 93 -35.08 28.23 37.33
N GLU A 94 -34.06 28.90 36.83
CA GLU A 94 -33.85 30.31 37.14
C GLU A 94 -34.97 31.18 36.56
N GLY A 95 -35.45 30.86 35.36
CA GLY A 95 -36.61 31.52 34.76
C GLY A 95 -37.89 31.36 35.59
N VAL A 96 -38.16 30.16 36.11
CA VAL A 96 -39.31 29.91 37.02
C VAL A 96 -39.15 30.73 38.30
N ARG A 97 -37.97 30.71 38.93
CA ARG A 97 -37.67 31.50 40.14
C ARG A 97 -37.85 33.00 39.93
N LEU A 98 -37.37 33.51 38.79
CA LEU A 98 -37.51 34.92 38.43
C LEU A 98 -38.96 35.30 38.12
N ALA A 99 -39.74 34.41 37.50
CA ALA A 99 -41.16 34.61 37.24
C ALA A 99 -41.99 34.69 38.54
N GLU A 100 -41.65 33.88 39.55
CA GLU A 100 -42.28 33.91 40.88
C GLU A 100 -42.00 35.22 41.63
N ILE A 101 -40.81 35.81 41.44
CA ILE A 101 -40.40 37.05 42.12
C ILE A 101 -40.82 38.29 41.33
N ALA A 102 -41.13 38.18 40.03
CA ALA A 102 -41.41 39.29 39.12
C ALA A 102 -42.53 40.23 39.63
N GLY A 103 -43.55 39.70 40.32
CA GLY A 103 -44.64 40.49 40.89
C GLY A 103 -44.24 41.37 42.08
N ASN A 104 -43.08 41.10 42.69
CA ASN A 104 -42.57 41.77 43.89
C ASN A 104 -41.37 42.70 43.59
N VAL A 105 -41.00 42.88 42.32
CA VAL A 105 -39.87 43.73 41.92
C VAL A 105 -40.30 45.20 41.86
N PRO A 106 -39.59 46.14 42.50
CA PRO A 106 -39.92 47.57 42.46
C PRO A 106 -39.96 48.15 41.04
N SER A 107 -40.91 49.03 40.77
CA SER A 107 -41.08 49.71 39.47
C SER A 107 -39.83 50.50 39.09
N GLY A 108 -39.12 50.04 38.06
CA GLY A 108 -37.88 50.64 37.56
C GLY A 108 -36.65 49.72 37.59
N GLN A 109 -36.74 48.54 38.21
CA GLN A 109 -35.67 47.54 38.20
C GLN A 109 -36.01 46.35 37.29
N SER A 110 -35.01 45.85 36.55
CA SER A 110 -35.17 44.67 35.71
C SER A 110 -35.18 43.40 36.57
N VAL A 111 -36.12 42.49 36.29
CA VAL A 111 -36.21 41.17 36.94
C VAL A 111 -34.89 40.38 36.80
N PHE A 112 -34.15 40.59 35.70
CA PHE A 112 -32.84 39.96 35.47
C PHE A 112 -31.75 40.43 36.45
N ALA A 113 -31.90 41.57 37.12
CA ALA A 113 -30.96 42.03 38.13
C ALA A 113 -30.95 41.15 39.40
N TYR A 114 -32.00 40.35 39.58
CA TYR A 114 -32.15 39.42 40.70
C TYR A 114 -31.71 37.99 40.37
N ALA A 115 -31.12 37.77 39.19
CA ALA A 115 -30.61 36.46 38.78
C ALA A 115 -29.57 35.93 39.79
N ASP A 116 -29.71 34.66 40.19
CA ASP A 116 -28.85 34.09 41.23
C ASP A 116 -27.44 33.86 40.67
N PRO A 117 -26.41 34.52 41.23
CA PRO A 117 -25.04 34.36 40.76
C PRO A 117 -24.54 32.91 40.88
N ALA A 118 -25.05 32.13 41.83
CA ALA A 118 -24.55 30.78 42.05
C ALA A 118 -25.08 29.78 41.00
N THR A 119 -26.36 29.87 40.65
CA THR A 119 -26.97 29.08 39.58
C THR A 119 -26.34 29.40 38.21
N THR A 120 -26.09 30.68 37.94
CA THR A 120 -25.42 31.12 36.71
C THR A 120 -23.95 30.67 36.65
N LEU A 121 -23.20 30.78 37.75
CA LEU A 121 -21.83 30.26 37.84
C LEU A 121 -21.77 28.73 37.69
N GLY A 122 -22.72 28.00 38.29
CA GLY A 122 -22.84 26.54 38.15
C GLY A 122 -23.12 26.12 36.72
N ALA A 123 -24.06 26.78 36.03
CA ALA A 123 -24.35 26.53 34.62
C ALA A 123 -23.15 26.84 33.72
N PHE A 124 -22.40 27.89 34.04
CA PHE A 124 -21.18 28.27 33.32
C PHE A 124 -20.09 27.20 33.41
N ALA A 125 -20.06 26.37 34.47
CA ALA A 125 -19.11 25.25 34.59
C ALA A 125 -19.36 24.14 33.54
N ALA A 126 -20.59 23.95 33.07
CA ALA A 126 -20.93 22.96 32.05
C ALA A 126 -20.55 23.40 30.62
N PHE A 127 -20.39 24.70 30.39
CA PHE A 127 -20.04 25.28 29.09
C PHE A 127 -18.65 24.87 28.57
N PRO A 128 -17.53 25.05 29.31
CA PRO A 128 -16.21 24.62 28.83
C PRO A 128 -16.12 23.10 28.63
N VAL A 129 -16.84 22.33 29.45
CA VAL A 129 -16.97 20.87 29.27
C VAL A 129 -17.70 20.55 27.96
N GLY A 130 -18.79 21.26 27.65
CA GLY A 130 -19.51 21.12 26.38
C GLY A 130 -18.65 21.48 25.17
N VAL A 131 -17.85 22.56 25.25
CA VAL A 131 -16.91 22.95 24.19
C VAL A 131 -15.82 21.88 23.99
N PHE A 132 -15.26 21.35 25.08
CA PHE A 132 -14.29 20.26 25.01
C PHE A 132 -14.93 18.98 24.45
N ALA A 133 -16.14 18.63 24.88
CA ALA A 133 -16.91 17.50 24.38
C ALA A 133 -17.21 17.63 22.88
N LEU A 134 -17.54 18.83 22.41
CA LEU A 134 -17.74 19.11 20.99
C LEU A 134 -16.44 18.91 20.20
N ARG A 135 -15.30 19.34 20.76
CA ARG A 135 -13.99 19.05 20.18
C ARG A 135 -13.73 17.54 20.09
N VAL A 136 -14.10 16.75 21.11
CA VAL A 136 -14.02 15.27 21.09
C VAL A 136 -15.00 14.66 20.08
N ALA A 137 -16.22 15.18 19.97
CA ALA A 137 -17.23 14.71 19.03
C ALA A 137 -16.78 14.87 17.56
N VAL A 138 -16.09 15.97 17.25
CA VAL A 138 -15.55 16.26 15.91
C VAL A 138 -14.23 15.50 15.67
N LYS A 139 -13.24 15.66 16.56
CA LYS A 139 -11.86 15.17 16.37
C LYS A 139 -11.61 13.74 16.87
N GLY A 140 -12.53 13.15 17.64
CA GLY A 140 -12.34 11.84 18.26
C GLY A 140 -11.14 11.83 19.23
N ASN A 141 -10.37 10.73 19.23
CA ASN A 141 -9.21 10.55 20.10
C ASN A 141 -8.12 11.62 19.90
N ALA A 142 -8.05 12.25 18.71
CA ALA A 142 -7.12 13.34 18.45
C ALA A 142 -7.38 14.60 19.31
N ALA A 143 -8.54 14.70 19.96
CA ALA A 143 -8.81 15.76 20.94
C ALA A 143 -7.89 15.68 22.18
N PHE A 144 -7.41 14.48 22.53
CA PHE A 144 -6.53 14.22 23.68
C PHE A 144 -5.04 14.16 23.31
N ALA A 145 -4.71 14.24 22.02
CA ALA A 145 -3.32 14.20 21.58
C ALA A 145 -2.53 15.38 22.16
N LYS A 146 -1.32 15.10 22.67
CA LYS A 146 -0.39 16.15 23.08
C LYS A 146 -0.09 17.03 21.87
N PRO A 147 -0.07 18.37 22.02
CA PRO A 147 0.29 19.25 20.91
C PRO A 147 1.69 18.88 20.41
N ALA A 148 1.78 18.47 19.15
CA ALA A 148 3.05 18.25 18.49
C ALA A 148 3.80 19.59 18.39
N PRO A 149 5.15 19.58 18.38
CA PRO A 149 5.94 20.78 18.14
C PRO A 149 5.48 21.48 16.87
N ARG A 150 5.31 22.80 16.93
CA ARG A 150 4.82 23.57 15.78
C ARG A 150 5.92 23.61 14.71
N ARG A 151 5.61 23.11 13.51
CA ARG A 151 6.51 23.22 12.35
C ARG A 151 6.57 24.65 11.85
N ILE A 152 7.78 25.11 11.53
CA ILE A 152 8.08 26.45 11.07
C ILE A 152 8.52 26.38 9.60
N HIS A 153 8.05 27.34 8.79
CA HIS A 153 8.31 27.42 7.36
C HIS A 153 8.94 28.79 7.01
N GLY A 154 9.54 28.88 5.82
CA GLY A 154 10.12 30.13 5.30
C GLY A 154 11.38 30.58 6.04
N LYS A 155 11.61 31.90 6.16
CA LYS A 155 12.87 32.47 6.68
C LYS A 155 13.28 31.99 8.08
N ARG A 156 12.35 31.45 8.88
CA ARG A 156 12.61 30.92 10.22
C ARG A 156 12.92 29.41 10.24
N ALA A 157 12.84 28.72 9.11
CA ALA A 157 13.06 27.27 8.98
C ALA A 157 14.56 26.94 8.79
N VAL A 158 15.39 27.29 9.77
CA VAL A 158 16.86 27.18 9.70
C VAL A 158 17.40 25.75 9.57
N HIS A 159 16.58 24.73 9.84
CA HIS A 159 16.96 23.31 9.77
C HIS A 159 16.26 22.54 8.64
N GLY A 160 15.65 23.25 7.70
CA GLY A 160 14.84 22.67 6.63
C GLY A 160 13.34 22.88 6.84
N GLU A 161 12.60 22.72 5.75
CA GLU A 161 11.16 22.95 5.65
C GLU A 161 10.42 21.76 5.05
N ALA A 162 10.95 20.54 5.21
CA ALA A 162 10.27 19.35 4.74
C ALA A 162 8.87 19.26 5.35
N ASP A 163 7.87 18.99 4.51
CA ASP A 163 6.50 18.74 4.93
C ASP A 163 5.86 17.63 4.09
N TRP A 164 4.68 17.19 4.48
CA TRP A 164 3.92 16.20 3.72
C TRP A 164 3.18 16.85 2.55
N MET A 165 3.09 16.14 1.43
CA MET A 165 2.26 16.54 0.30
C MET A 165 0.81 16.77 0.74
N GLY A 166 0.24 17.91 0.32
CA GLY A 166 -1.15 18.23 0.59
C GLY A 166 -2.11 17.33 -0.19
N MET A 167 -3.26 16.97 0.36
CA MET A 167 -4.21 16.08 -0.33
C MET A 167 -4.79 16.68 -1.62
N THR A 168 -4.85 18.01 -1.74
CA THR A 168 -5.23 18.71 -2.98
C THR A 168 -4.17 18.57 -4.06
N GLU A 169 -2.89 18.59 -3.68
CA GLU A 169 -1.77 18.36 -4.59
C GLU A 169 -1.71 16.89 -5.01
N ALA A 170 -1.88 15.97 -4.05
CA ALA A 170 -2.01 14.55 -4.32
C ALA A 170 -3.14 14.24 -5.30
N ALA A 171 -4.29 14.93 -5.19
CA ALA A 171 -5.40 14.80 -6.14
C ALA A 171 -5.08 15.23 -7.57
N ARG A 172 -4.21 16.24 -7.74
CA ARG A 172 -3.80 16.72 -9.07
C ARG A 172 -2.82 15.77 -9.71
N MET A 173 -1.92 15.18 -8.92
CA MET A 173 -0.93 14.23 -9.39
C MET A 173 -1.50 12.83 -9.62
N PHE A 174 -2.44 12.43 -8.76
CA PHE A 174 -3.07 11.12 -8.76
C PHE A 174 -4.60 11.28 -8.76
N PRO A 175 -5.20 11.53 -9.94
CA PRO A 175 -6.64 11.63 -10.04
C PRO A 175 -7.34 10.32 -9.64
N ASP A 176 -8.62 10.38 -9.34
CA ASP A 176 -9.45 9.20 -9.00
C ASP A 176 -9.79 8.36 -10.26
N ALA A 177 -9.60 8.94 -11.44
CA ALA A 177 -10.06 8.41 -12.72
C ALA A 177 -9.05 7.43 -13.34
N GLY A 178 -9.17 6.14 -12.98
CA GLY A 178 -8.51 5.03 -13.68
C GLY A 178 -6.98 5.01 -13.58
N GLY A 179 -6.37 3.86 -13.89
CA GLY A 179 -4.92 3.70 -13.84
C GLY A 179 -4.43 2.79 -12.71
N ILE A 180 -3.15 2.91 -12.36
CA ILE A 180 -2.50 2.14 -11.30
C ILE A 180 -2.95 2.70 -9.95
N VAL A 181 -3.58 1.88 -9.11
CA VAL A 181 -4.08 2.35 -7.82
C VAL A 181 -2.93 2.43 -6.83
N ILE A 182 -2.57 3.65 -6.43
CA ILE A 182 -1.53 3.89 -5.43
C ILE A 182 -2.12 3.80 -4.03
N GLY A 183 -3.29 4.41 -3.79
CA GLY A 183 -3.87 4.47 -2.46
C GLY A 183 -5.19 5.22 -2.40
N GLU A 184 -5.51 5.75 -1.22
CA GLU A 184 -6.71 6.53 -0.95
C GLU A 184 -6.34 7.93 -0.46
N ARG A 185 -7.09 8.94 -0.91
CA ARG A 185 -6.86 10.36 -0.66
C ARG A 185 -7.30 10.79 0.74
N TYR A 186 -6.64 10.27 1.77
CA TYR A 186 -6.80 10.72 3.16
C TYR A 186 -5.58 10.36 4.01
N ARG A 187 -5.45 11.05 5.15
CA ARG A 187 -4.40 10.85 6.15
C ARG A 187 -4.89 9.92 7.25
N VAL A 188 -4.34 8.70 7.32
CA VAL A 188 -4.71 7.71 8.34
C VAL A 188 -4.31 8.19 9.73
N ASP A 189 -3.15 8.83 9.85
CA ASP A 189 -2.63 9.42 11.09
C ASP A 189 -3.44 10.60 11.64
N HIS A 190 -4.30 11.22 10.82
CA HIS A 190 -5.23 12.26 11.26
C HIS A 190 -6.64 11.70 11.56
N ASP A 191 -6.88 10.42 11.31
CA ASP A 191 -8.16 9.78 11.54
C ASP A 191 -8.33 9.39 13.03
N HIS A 192 -9.57 9.31 13.51
CA HIS A 192 -9.90 9.00 14.90
C HIS A 192 -9.43 7.60 15.36
N ILE A 193 -9.13 6.73 14.39
CA ILE A 193 -8.59 5.38 14.52
C ILE A 193 -7.06 5.31 14.53
N ALA A 194 -6.34 6.43 14.37
CA ALA A 194 -4.88 6.42 14.20
C ALA A 194 -4.12 5.67 15.31
N GLY A 195 -4.65 5.67 16.55
CA GLY A 195 -4.08 4.96 17.69
C GLY A 195 -4.45 3.48 17.82
N LEU A 196 -5.33 2.97 16.97
CA LEU A 196 -5.73 1.55 16.96
C LEU A 196 -4.93 0.77 15.92
N ALA A 197 -4.69 -0.52 16.15
CA ALA A 197 -4.15 -1.40 15.13
C ALA A 197 -5.22 -1.69 14.06
N PHE A 198 -4.82 -1.75 12.79
CA PHE A 198 -5.72 -2.15 11.70
C PHE A 198 -6.04 -3.65 11.78
N ARG A 199 -7.32 -4.00 11.66
CA ARG A 199 -7.80 -5.39 11.63
C ARG A 199 -8.79 -5.61 10.48
N PRO A 200 -8.48 -6.48 9.50
CA PRO A 200 -9.38 -6.80 8.38
C PRO A 200 -10.76 -7.30 8.81
N ASP A 201 -10.83 -8.08 9.88
CA ASP A 201 -12.04 -8.69 10.44
C ASP A 201 -12.89 -7.70 11.26
N SER A 202 -12.31 -6.58 11.72
CA SER A 202 -13.00 -5.60 12.57
C SER A 202 -13.20 -4.26 11.87
N ARG A 203 -14.42 -4.05 11.34
CA ARG A 203 -14.82 -2.81 10.65
C ARG A 203 -14.64 -1.54 11.48
N GLU A 204 -14.69 -1.63 12.81
CA GLU A 204 -14.48 -0.50 13.71
C GLU A 204 -13.05 0.08 13.61
N THR A 205 -12.09 -0.72 13.15
CA THR A 205 -10.69 -0.30 12.97
C THR A 205 -10.41 0.37 11.63
N TRP A 206 -11.39 0.41 10.72
CA TRP A 206 -11.19 0.88 9.33
C TRP A 206 -11.28 2.40 9.18
N GLY A 207 -11.89 3.13 10.10
CA GLY A 207 -11.99 4.59 9.97
C GLY A 207 -12.65 5.06 8.66
N ALA A 208 -12.03 6.04 8.01
CA ALA A 208 -12.47 6.65 6.76
C ALA A 208 -12.13 5.83 5.50
N GLY A 209 -11.09 5.00 5.54
CA GLY A 209 -10.69 4.29 4.32
C GLY A 209 -11.71 3.25 3.88
N GLY A 210 -11.77 3.05 2.57
CA GLY A 210 -12.90 2.44 1.89
C GLY A 210 -13.92 3.45 1.34
N ARG A 211 -13.96 4.68 1.89
CA ARG A 211 -14.90 5.75 1.50
C ARG A 211 -14.21 6.95 0.87
N SER A 212 -12.91 7.11 1.12
CA SER A 212 -12.10 8.18 0.53
C SER A 212 -11.90 7.94 -0.97
N PRO A 213 -11.82 8.99 -1.81
CA PRO A 213 -11.46 8.86 -3.23
C PRO A 213 -10.12 8.15 -3.43
N LEU A 214 -9.93 7.48 -4.56
CA LEU A 214 -8.65 6.83 -4.88
C LEU A 214 -7.60 7.86 -5.30
N LEU A 215 -6.36 7.43 -5.22
CA LEU A 215 -5.20 8.05 -5.83
C LEU A 215 -4.73 7.07 -6.92
N CYS A 216 -5.00 7.38 -8.18
CA CYS A 216 -4.61 6.55 -9.31
C CYS A 216 -3.54 7.25 -10.15
N PHE A 217 -2.54 6.49 -10.57
CA PHE A 217 -1.49 6.93 -11.48
C PHE A 217 -1.81 6.44 -12.89
N ASP A 218 -2.03 7.39 -13.79
CA ASP A 218 -2.35 7.18 -15.20
C ASP A 218 -1.12 6.93 -16.09
N GLY A 219 0.09 7.03 -15.52
CA GLY A 219 1.34 6.92 -16.27
C GLY A 219 1.64 8.16 -17.13
N SER A 220 1.09 9.33 -16.77
CA SER A 220 1.28 10.59 -17.50
C SER A 220 2.67 11.21 -17.31
N PHE A 221 3.32 10.98 -16.17
CA PHE A 221 4.63 11.56 -15.84
C PHE A 221 5.71 10.49 -15.55
N GLY A 222 6.97 10.94 -15.49
CA GLY A 222 8.12 10.10 -15.18
C GLY A 222 8.36 8.99 -16.22
N SER A 223 8.84 7.84 -15.77
CA SER A 223 8.99 6.62 -16.58
C SER A 223 7.68 5.86 -16.81
N SER A 224 6.56 6.26 -16.18
CA SER A 224 5.33 5.46 -16.02
C SER A 224 5.47 4.20 -15.14
N HIS A 225 6.62 3.99 -14.49
CA HIS A 225 6.88 2.82 -13.66
C HIS A 225 6.66 3.11 -12.17
N GLY A 226 6.22 2.08 -11.44
CA GLY A 226 6.00 2.12 -9.99
C GLY A 226 6.76 1.01 -9.27
N ILE A 227 7.22 1.29 -8.06
CA ILE A 227 7.81 0.28 -7.17
C ILE A 227 7.05 0.27 -5.85
N VAL A 228 6.69 -0.91 -5.36
CA VAL A 228 6.01 -1.08 -4.07
C VAL A 228 6.85 -1.95 -3.17
N PHE A 229 7.25 -1.40 -2.02
CA PHE A 229 7.81 -2.15 -0.90
C PHE A 229 6.74 -2.33 0.16
N ALA A 230 6.37 -3.58 0.43
CA ALA A 230 5.48 -3.90 1.53
C ALA A 230 5.90 -5.19 2.21
N GLY A 231 6.12 -5.17 3.52
CA GLY A 231 6.48 -6.37 4.28
C GLY A 231 5.41 -7.48 4.21
N SER A 232 5.74 -8.65 4.74
CA SER A 232 4.77 -9.74 4.89
C SER A 232 3.54 -9.27 5.68
N GLY A 233 2.33 -9.64 5.23
CA GLY A 233 1.08 -9.11 5.79
C GLY A 233 0.77 -7.66 5.43
N GLY A 234 1.56 -7.00 4.58
CA GLY A 234 1.37 -5.61 4.13
C GLY A 234 0.26 -5.42 3.07
N PHE A 235 -0.63 -6.41 2.89
CA PHE A 235 -1.77 -6.33 1.98
C PHE A 235 -1.42 -6.04 0.52
N LYS A 236 -0.24 -6.43 0.02
CA LYS A 236 0.23 -6.21 -1.37
C LYS A 236 -0.86 -6.48 -2.42
N THR A 237 -1.33 -7.72 -2.47
CA THR A 237 -2.34 -8.19 -3.41
C THR A 237 -3.67 -7.46 -3.20
N THR A 238 -4.06 -7.28 -1.94
CA THR A 238 -5.34 -6.69 -1.55
C THR A 238 -5.44 -5.18 -1.80
N SER A 239 -4.33 -4.43 -1.74
CA SER A 239 -4.35 -2.97 -1.81
C SER A 239 -3.67 -2.38 -3.04
N VAL A 240 -2.91 -3.18 -3.79
CA VAL A 240 -2.27 -2.75 -5.04
C VAL A 240 -2.75 -3.61 -6.19
N THR A 241 -2.57 -4.94 -6.12
CA THR A 241 -2.79 -5.83 -7.27
C THR A 241 -4.24 -5.87 -7.72
N ILE A 242 -5.16 -6.21 -6.81
CA ILE A 242 -6.60 -6.29 -7.11
C ILE A 242 -7.17 -4.91 -7.49
N PRO A 243 -6.97 -3.84 -6.70
CA PRO A 243 -7.46 -2.52 -7.07
C PRO A 243 -6.98 -2.06 -8.46
N THR A 244 -5.70 -2.28 -8.76
CA THR A 244 -5.12 -1.92 -10.06
C THR A 244 -5.72 -2.75 -11.19
N ALA A 245 -5.87 -4.06 -11.02
CA ALA A 245 -6.49 -4.91 -12.03
C ALA A 245 -7.94 -4.49 -12.33
N LEU A 246 -8.68 -4.02 -11.32
CA LEU A 246 -10.06 -3.53 -11.49
C LEU A 246 -10.16 -2.17 -12.19
N LYS A 247 -9.17 -1.28 -12.00
CA LYS A 247 -9.19 0.13 -12.47
C LYS A 247 -8.35 0.38 -13.72
N TRP A 248 -7.37 -0.46 -14.03
CA TRP A 248 -6.49 -0.29 -15.19
C TRP A 248 -7.28 -0.52 -16.50
N GLY A 249 -7.27 0.45 -17.41
CA GLY A 249 -8.06 0.36 -18.65
C GLY A 249 -7.38 -0.36 -19.82
N GLY A 250 -6.06 -0.54 -19.77
CA GLY A 250 -5.24 -1.10 -20.86
C GLY A 250 -4.89 -2.58 -20.68
N GLY A 251 -3.97 -3.06 -21.53
CA GLY A 251 -3.39 -4.41 -21.45
C GLY A 251 -2.83 -4.69 -20.06
N LEU A 252 -3.03 -5.89 -19.54
CA LEU A 252 -2.61 -6.24 -18.18
C LEU A 252 -1.91 -7.59 -18.15
N ILE A 253 -0.66 -7.62 -17.69
CA ILE A 253 0.09 -8.85 -17.44
C ILE A 253 0.39 -8.91 -15.95
N VAL A 254 -0.13 -9.93 -15.27
CA VAL A 254 0.01 -10.09 -13.81
C VAL A 254 0.80 -11.34 -13.50
N LEU A 255 1.89 -11.19 -12.74
CA LEU A 255 2.52 -12.34 -12.06
C LEU A 255 1.82 -12.53 -10.71
N ASP A 256 1.23 -13.71 -10.50
CA ASP A 256 0.40 -14.02 -9.33
C ASP A 256 0.89 -15.29 -8.60
N PRO A 257 1.86 -15.16 -7.67
CA PRO A 257 2.38 -16.27 -6.88
C PRO A 257 1.38 -16.94 -5.94
N SER A 258 0.27 -16.26 -5.61
CA SER A 258 -0.78 -16.81 -4.74
C SER A 258 -1.93 -17.44 -5.53
N SER A 259 -1.94 -17.30 -6.86
CA SER A 259 -3.01 -17.77 -7.75
C SER A 259 -4.41 -17.33 -7.29
N GLU A 260 -4.50 -16.16 -6.65
CA GLU A 260 -5.74 -15.62 -6.08
C GLU A 260 -6.32 -14.45 -6.88
N VAL A 261 -5.53 -13.83 -7.74
CA VAL A 261 -5.90 -12.60 -8.46
C VAL A 261 -6.87 -12.90 -9.59
N ALA A 262 -6.54 -13.87 -10.45
CA ALA A 262 -7.37 -14.15 -11.63
C ALA A 262 -8.82 -14.49 -11.25
N PRO A 263 -9.10 -15.44 -10.32
CA PRO A 263 -10.48 -15.74 -9.91
C PRO A 263 -11.25 -14.53 -9.37
N MET A 264 -10.55 -13.57 -8.75
CA MET A 264 -11.17 -12.36 -8.21
C MET A 264 -11.56 -11.34 -9.28
N VAL A 265 -10.85 -11.24 -10.41
CA VAL A 265 -11.01 -10.11 -11.35
C VAL A 265 -11.41 -10.49 -12.77
N VAL A 266 -11.24 -11.76 -13.18
CA VAL A 266 -11.46 -12.21 -14.58
C VAL A 266 -12.84 -11.80 -15.11
N ASP A 267 -13.91 -11.99 -14.33
CA ASP A 267 -15.27 -11.64 -14.78
C ASP A 267 -15.44 -10.14 -15.02
N HIS A 268 -14.85 -9.31 -14.15
CA HIS A 268 -14.86 -7.86 -14.31
C HIS A 268 -14.11 -7.44 -15.58
N ARG A 269 -12.95 -8.04 -15.83
CA ARG A 269 -12.15 -7.78 -17.04
C ARG A 269 -12.88 -8.22 -18.32
N ARG A 270 -13.51 -9.40 -18.32
CA ARG A 270 -14.30 -9.91 -19.45
C ARG A 270 -15.53 -9.05 -19.75
N ARG A 271 -16.25 -8.59 -18.71
CA ARG A 271 -17.37 -7.64 -18.88
C ARG A 271 -16.95 -6.31 -19.49
N ALA A 272 -15.69 -5.91 -19.31
CA ALA A 272 -15.11 -4.74 -19.97
C ALA A 272 -14.64 -5.02 -21.41
N GLY A 273 -15.02 -6.16 -22.01
CA GLY A 273 -14.72 -6.52 -23.40
C GLY A 273 -13.28 -6.99 -23.64
N ARG A 274 -12.58 -7.43 -22.59
CA ARG A 274 -11.16 -7.83 -22.66
C ARG A 274 -11.00 -9.32 -22.89
N LYS A 275 -9.99 -9.72 -23.66
CA LYS A 275 -9.59 -11.13 -23.80
C LYS A 275 -8.73 -11.49 -22.59
N VAL A 276 -9.22 -12.40 -21.75
CA VAL A 276 -8.53 -12.78 -20.50
C VAL A 276 -8.00 -14.20 -20.61
N ILE A 277 -6.69 -14.35 -20.44
CA ILE A 277 -5.92 -15.59 -20.52
C ILE A 277 -5.31 -15.87 -19.15
N VAL A 278 -5.38 -17.12 -18.69
CA VAL A 278 -4.76 -17.55 -17.44
C VAL A 278 -3.76 -18.66 -17.79
N LEU A 279 -2.50 -18.45 -17.46
CA LEU A 279 -1.45 -19.45 -17.58
C LEU A 279 -1.28 -20.13 -16.22
N ASP A 280 -1.73 -21.38 -16.14
CA ASP A 280 -1.74 -22.17 -14.92
C ASP A 280 -1.24 -23.59 -15.22
N PRO A 281 -0.13 -24.05 -14.61
CA PRO A 281 0.34 -25.43 -14.73
C PRO A 281 -0.67 -26.49 -14.31
N ALA A 282 -1.67 -26.17 -13.48
CA ALA A 282 -2.74 -27.09 -13.11
C ALA A 282 -3.76 -27.27 -14.26
N SER A 283 -3.82 -26.32 -15.19
CA SER A 283 -4.69 -26.35 -16.37
C SER A 283 -3.90 -26.09 -17.65
N PRO A 284 -3.02 -27.04 -18.06
CA PRO A 284 -2.00 -26.84 -19.10
C PRO A 284 -2.54 -26.76 -20.53
N ALA A 285 -3.85 -26.66 -20.73
CA ALA A 285 -4.48 -26.53 -22.04
C ALA A 285 -4.29 -25.14 -22.67
N THR A 286 -3.87 -24.14 -21.88
CA THR A 286 -3.65 -22.78 -22.34
C THR A 286 -2.17 -22.43 -22.31
N GLY A 287 -1.59 -22.19 -23.47
CA GLY A 287 -0.19 -21.80 -23.61
C GLY A 287 0.07 -21.07 -24.92
N PHE A 288 1.28 -20.55 -25.06
CA PHE A 288 1.79 -19.93 -26.28
C PHE A 288 3.13 -20.56 -26.64
N ASN A 289 3.61 -20.36 -27.87
CA ASN A 289 4.93 -20.85 -28.26
C ASN A 289 5.95 -19.71 -28.07
N ALA A 290 6.88 -19.87 -27.13
CA ALA A 290 7.88 -18.85 -26.83
C ALA A 290 8.88 -18.59 -27.96
N LEU A 291 8.84 -19.37 -29.05
CA LEU A 291 9.66 -19.20 -30.25
C LEU A 291 8.87 -18.63 -31.45
N ASP A 292 7.55 -18.46 -31.35
CA ASP A 292 6.68 -18.08 -32.49
C ASP A 292 6.96 -16.71 -33.10
N TRP A 293 7.63 -15.83 -32.36
CA TRP A 293 7.88 -14.44 -32.71
C TRP A 293 9.27 -14.22 -33.34
N ILE A 294 10.14 -15.24 -33.36
CA ILE A 294 11.53 -15.13 -33.83
C ILE A 294 11.58 -14.60 -35.27
N GLY A 295 12.25 -13.47 -35.47
CA GLY A 295 12.42 -12.81 -36.77
C GLY A 295 11.16 -12.17 -37.35
N ARG A 296 10.09 -12.02 -36.57
CA ARG A 296 8.84 -11.41 -37.07
C ARG A 296 8.81 -9.89 -36.87
N PHE A 297 9.45 -9.35 -35.84
CA PHE A 297 9.37 -7.93 -35.49
C PHE A 297 10.72 -7.38 -34.99
N GLY A 298 11.26 -6.40 -35.72
CA GLY A 298 12.40 -5.58 -35.30
C GLY A 298 13.78 -6.25 -35.42
N GLY A 299 14.04 -7.26 -34.60
CA GLY A 299 15.36 -7.90 -34.44
C GLY A 299 15.69 -8.92 -35.54
N THR A 300 16.97 -9.30 -35.63
CA THR A 300 17.34 -10.47 -36.45
C THR A 300 16.94 -11.76 -35.74
N LYS A 301 16.72 -12.84 -36.50
CA LYS A 301 16.38 -14.15 -35.91
C LYS A 301 17.43 -14.59 -34.87
N GLU A 302 18.69 -14.28 -35.14
CA GLU A 302 19.83 -14.61 -34.29
C GLU A 302 19.78 -13.87 -32.94
N GLU A 303 19.49 -12.57 -32.94
CA GLU A 303 19.35 -11.77 -31.72
C GLU A 303 18.19 -12.26 -30.85
N ASP A 304 17.07 -12.59 -31.49
CA ASP A 304 15.87 -13.10 -30.84
C ASP A 304 16.13 -14.45 -30.15
N ILE A 305 16.86 -15.35 -30.83
CA ILE A 305 17.27 -16.65 -30.26
C ILE A 305 18.16 -16.46 -29.03
N VAL A 306 19.13 -15.54 -29.10
CA VAL A 306 19.99 -15.22 -27.95
C VAL A 306 19.16 -14.67 -26.79
N ALA A 307 18.16 -13.83 -27.05
CA ALA A 307 17.27 -13.32 -26.02
C ALA A 307 16.52 -14.45 -25.28
N VAL A 308 15.94 -15.40 -26.01
CA VAL A 308 15.27 -16.57 -25.42
C VAL A 308 16.23 -17.38 -24.53
N ALA A 309 17.44 -17.66 -25.02
CA ALA A 309 18.45 -18.36 -24.24
C ALA A 309 18.79 -17.64 -22.92
N THR A 310 18.87 -16.30 -22.93
CA THR A 310 19.12 -15.51 -21.72
C THR A 310 17.97 -15.56 -20.71
N TRP A 311 16.73 -15.79 -21.16
CA TRP A 311 15.58 -15.90 -20.26
C TRP A 311 15.55 -17.26 -19.55
N ILE A 312 15.91 -18.34 -20.27
CA ILE A 312 16.02 -19.70 -19.72
C ILE A 312 17.09 -19.76 -18.63
N MET A 313 18.25 -19.16 -18.90
CA MET A 313 19.38 -19.18 -17.97
C MET A 313 19.13 -18.25 -16.77
N THR A 314 19.25 -18.78 -15.55
CA THR A 314 19.02 -18.00 -14.33
C THR A 314 20.29 -17.27 -13.90
N ASP A 315 20.30 -15.94 -13.98
CA ASP A 315 21.46 -15.12 -13.57
C ASP A 315 21.47 -14.98 -12.04
N ASN A 316 22.50 -15.54 -11.41
CA ASN A 316 22.80 -15.24 -10.02
C ASN A 316 23.80 -14.08 -9.98
N ALA A 317 23.35 -12.88 -9.60
CA ALA A 317 24.19 -11.70 -9.46
C ALA A 317 25.20 -11.77 -8.29
N ARG A 318 25.37 -12.94 -7.65
CA ARG A 318 26.41 -13.17 -6.65
C ARG A 318 27.71 -13.53 -7.36
N ALA A 319 28.83 -13.27 -6.69
CA ALA A 319 30.17 -13.67 -7.10
C ALA A 319 30.28 -15.20 -7.22
N ALA A 320 29.80 -15.74 -8.35
CA ALA A 320 30.09 -17.09 -8.77
C ALA A 320 31.60 -17.19 -9.06
N SER A 321 32.16 -18.38 -8.87
CA SER A 321 33.56 -18.58 -9.24
C SER A 321 33.73 -18.38 -10.75
N ALA A 322 34.88 -17.91 -11.21
CA ALA A 322 35.14 -17.76 -12.65
C ALA A 322 34.90 -19.06 -13.44
N ARG A 323 35.06 -20.22 -12.77
CA ARG A 323 34.75 -21.54 -13.32
C ARG A 323 33.25 -21.74 -13.52
N ASP A 324 32.43 -21.41 -12.53
CA ASP A 324 30.97 -21.55 -12.63
C ASP A 324 30.40 -20.61 -13.69
N ASP A 325 30.94 -19.39 -13.78
CA ASP A 325 30.58 -18.42 -14.83
C ASP A 325 30.91 -18.94 -16.22
N PHE A 326 32.08 -19.57 -16.40
CA PHE A 326 32.46 -20.21 -17.66
C PHE A 326 31.44 -21.28 -18.07
N PHE A 327 31.14 -22.25 -17.20
CA PHE A 327 30.21 -23.33 -17.53
C PHE A 327 28.79 -22.81 -17.79
N ARG A 328 28.38 -21.77 -17.08
CA ARG A 328 27.09 -21.13 -17.26
C ARG A 328 27.00 -20.40 -18.60
N ALA A 329 28.02 -19.63 -18.96
CA ALA A 329 28.09 -18.96 -20.26
C ALA A 329 28.13 -19.98 -21.42
N SER A 330 28.91 -21.06 -21.29
CA SER A 330 28.93 -22.14 -22.28
C SER A 330 27.59 -22.90 -22.37
N ALA A 331 26.89 -23.09 -21.25
CA ALA A 331 25.56 -23.71 -21.25
C ALA A 331 24.54 -22.83 -21.98
N MET A 332 24.62 -21.52 -21.79
CA MET A 332 23.82 -20.55 -22.55
C MET A 332 24.12 -20.65 -24.05
N GLN A 333 25.40 -20.72 -24.44
CA GLN A 333 25.80 -20.90 -25.85
C GLN A 333 25.27 -22.21 -26.43
N LEU A 334 25.29 -23.31 -25.68
CA LEU A 334 24.73 -24.59 -26.11
C LEU A 334 23.21 -24.49 -26.33
N LEU A 335 22.50 -23.80 -25.44
CA LEU A 335 21.06 -23.53 -25.62
C LEU A 335 20.80 -22.66 -26.86
N THR A 336 21.57 -21.59 -27.06
CA THR A 336 21.50 -20.75 -28.27
C THR A 336 21.67 -21.59 -29.53
N ALA A 337 22.68 -22.48 -29.56
CA ALA A 337 22.93 -23.35 -30.70
C ALA A 337 21.75 -24.31 -30.99
N LEU A 338 21.17 -24.91 -29.95
CA LEU A 338 20.04 -25.83 -30.11
C LEU A 338 18.73 -25.12 -30.47
N ILE A 339 18.47 -23.94 -29.93
CA ILE A 339 17.31 -23.12 -30.32
C ILE A 339 17.49 -22.68 -31.78
N ALA A 340 18.71 -22.27 -32.18
CA ALA A 340 19.02 -21.89 -33.55
C ALA A 340 18.87 -23.04 -34.53
N ASP A 341 19.31 -24.26 -34.19
CA ASP A 341 19.04 -25.45 -35.01
C ASP A 341 17.53 -25.65 -35.19
N VAL A 342 16.75 -25.64 -34.10
CA VAL A 342 15.30 -25.82 -34.17
C VAL A 342 14.62 -24.76 -35.05
N CYS A 343 15.05 -23.50 -35.00
CA CYS A 343 14.37 -22.41 -35.71
C CYS A 343 14.92 -22.14 -37.13
N LEU A 344 16.20 -22.42 -37.38
CA LEU A 344 16.92 -21.92 -38.57
C LEU A 344 17.52 -23.02 -39.46
N SER A 345 17.68 -24.26 -39.00
CA SER A 345 18.36 -25.29 -39.82
C SER A 345 17.48 -25.84 -40.95
N GLY A 346 16.17 -25.57 -40.93
CA GLY A 346 15.21 -26.12 -41.90
C GLY A 346 14.85 -27.58 -41.66
N HIS A 347 15.47 -28.24 -40.66
CA HIS A 347 15.21 -29.66 -40.34
C HIS A 347 13.99 -29.89 -39.44
N THR A 348 13.46 -28.83 -38.82
CA THR A 348 12.30 -28.91 -37.91
C THR A 348 11.10 -28.21 -38.55
N GLU A 349 9.99 -28.93 -38.69
CA GLU A 349 8.71 -28.36 -39.15
C GLU A 349 8.28 -27.21 -38.24
N GLU A 350 7.66 -26.16 -38.81
CA GLU A 350 7.29 -24.93 -38.09
C GLU A 350 6.46 -25.21 -36.83
N LYS A 351 5.50 -26.14 -36.90
CA LYS A 351 4.66 -26.56 -35.77
C LYS A 351 5.44 -27.19 -34.60
N ASP A 352 6.63 -27.73 -34.89
CA ASP A 352 7.51 -28.40 -33.95
C ASP A 352 8.62 -27.47 -33.42
N GLN A 353 8.70 -26.22 -33.90
CA GLN A 353 9.67 -25.23 -33.46
C GLN A 353 9.31 -24.68 -32.08
N THR A 354 9.55 -25.48 -31.04
CA THR A 354 9.14 -25.20 -29.66
C THR A 354 10.28 -25.41 -28.67
N LEU A 355 10.22 -24.77 -27.50
CA LEU A 355 11.17 -25.05 -26.42
C LEU A 355 11.10 -26.50 -25.92
N ARG A 356 9.93 -27.15 -26.04
CA ARG A 356 9.80 -28.59 -25.77
C ARG A 356 10.63 -29.44 -26.74
N ARG A 357 10.68 -29.08 -28.03
CA ARG A 357 11.54 -29.74 -29.02
C ARG A 357 13.02 -29.52 -28.72
N VAL A 358 13.41 -28.29 -28.36
CA VAL A 358 14.78 -27.97 -27.91
C VAL A 358 15.17 -28.85 -26.72
N ARG A 359 14.29 -28.98 -25.71
CA ARG A 359 14.54 -29.85 -24.55
C ARG A 359 14.67 -31.32 -24.95
N ALA A 360 13.84 -31.81 -25.88
CA ALA A 360 13.94 -33.19 -26.35
C ALA A 360 15.30 -33.46 -27.01
N ASN A 361 15.79 -32.53 -27.84
CA ASN A 361 17.11 -32.62 -28.46
C ASN A 361 18.24 -32.59 -27.42
N LEU A 362 18.15 -31.68 -26.43
CA LEU A 362 19.11 -31.59 -25.32
C LEU A 362 19.06 -32.79 -24.36
N SER A 363 18.00 -33.59 -24.36
CA SER A 363 17.86 -34.75 -23.46
C SER A 363 18.52 -36.02 -23.99
N GLU A 364 19.11 -35.98 -25.18
CA GLU A 364 19.83 -37.13 -25.74
C GLU A 364 21.06 -37.47 -24.87
N PRO A 365 21.43 -38.76 -24.75
CA PRO A 365 22.67 -39.14 -24.08
C PRO A 365 23.86 -38.36 -24.64
N GLU A 366 24.80 -37.96 -23.78
CA GLU A 366 25.89 -37.05 -24.14
C GLU A 366 26.64 -37.45 -25.43
N PRO A 367 27.03 -38.73 -25.67
CA PRO A 367 27.69 -39.12 -26.92
C PRO A 367 26.82 -38.86 -28.15
N LYS A 368 25.51 -39.16 -28.05
CA LYS A 368 24.55 -38.94 -29.13
C LYS A 368 24.30 -37.45 -29.38
N LEU A 369 24.27 -36.64 -28.32
CA LEU A 369 24.16 -35.19 -28.47
C LEU A 369 25.38 -34.61 -29.17
N ARG A 370 26.60 -35.09 -28.85
CA ARG A 370 27.82 -34.69 -29.56
C ARG A 370 27.77 -35.05 -31.04
N GLU A 371 27.36 -36.28 -31.36
CA GLU A 371 27.15 -36.70 -32.76
C GLU A 371 26.11 -35.83 -33.47
N ARG A 372 25.02 -35.46 -32.78
CA ARG A 372 24.03 -34.52 -33.30
C ARG A 372 24.65 -33.16 -33.58
N LEU A 373 25.43 -32.60 -32.67
CA LEU A 373 26.10 -31.32 -32.87
C LEU A 373 27.06 -31.36 -34.07
N THR A 374 27.85 -32.43 -34.21
CA THR A 374 28.69 -32.63 -35.41
C THR A 374 27.84 -32.66 -36.67
N ARG A 375 26.71 -33.39 -36.67
CA ARG A 375 25.80 -33.43 -37.82
C ARG A 375 25.20 -32.06 -38.15
N ILE A 376 24.78 -31.30 -37.13
CA ILE A 376 24.26 -29.93 -37.31
C ILE A 376 25.32 -29.05 -37.94
N TYR A 377 26.58 -29.14 -37.48
CA TYR A 377 27.70 -28.39 -38.05
C TYR A 377 27.95 -28.72 -39.53
N GLU A 378 27.86 -30.00 -39.90
CA GLU A 378 28.11 -30.46 -41.28
C GLU A 378 26.94 -30.18 -42.23
N GLN A 379 25.69 -30.25 -41.75
CA GLN A 379 24.49 -30.24 -42.59
C GLN A 379 23.72 -28.91 -42.59
N SER A 380 23.92 -28.03 -41.59
CA SER A 380 23.17 -26.79 -41.49
C SER A 380 23.56 -25.79 -42.58
N GLU A 381 22.56 -25.27 -43.30
CA GLU A 381 22.74 -24.19 -44.29
C GLU A 381 22.96 -22.82 -43.61
N SER A 382 22.54 -22.66 -42.35
CA SER A 382 22.74 -21.42 -41.58
C SER A 382 24.19 -21.30 -41.08
N ALA A 383 24.87 -20.22 -41.47
CA ALA A 383 26.20 -19.87 -40.97
C ALA A 383 26.21 -19.66 -39.45
N PHE A 384 25.21 -18.94 -38.93
CA PHE A 384 25.06 -18.69 -37.49
C PHE A 384 24.97 -19.99 -36.68
N VAL A 385 24.17 -20.97 -37.15
CA VAL A 385 24.06 -22.27 -36.49
C VAL A 385 25.41 -23.00 -36.49
N ARG A 386 26.09 -23.06 -37.63
CA ARG A 386 27.41 -23.73 -37.72
C ARG A 386 28.45 -23.10 -36.80
N GLU A 387 28.54 -21.76 -36.78
CA GLU A 387 29.48 -21.03 -35.93
C GLU A 387 29.24 -21.27 -34.44
N ASN A 388 27.97 -21.24 -33.99
CA ASN A 388 27.63 -21.49 -32.58
C ASN A 388 27.88 -22.96 -32.17
N VAL A 389 27.74 -23.92 -33.10
CA VAL A 389 27.94 -25.35 -32.82
C VAL A 389 29.42 -25.74 -32.85
N ALA A 390 30.25 -25.10 -33.68
CA ALA A 390 31.66 -25.44 -33.89
C ALA A 390 32.48 -25.50 -32.60
N VAL A 391 32.18 -24.63 -31.64
CA VAL A 391 32.87 -24.56 -30.34
C VAL A 391 32.70 -25.87 -29.55
N PHE A 392 31.55 -26.54 -29.69
CA PHE A 392 31.24 -27.78 -28.96
C PHE A 392 31.79 -29.03 -29.67
N VAL A 393 31.89 -29.01 -31.00
CA VAL A 393 32.48 -30.12 -31.78
C VAL A 393 33.94 -30.32 -31.39
N ASN A 394 34.68 -29.23 -31.19
CA ASN A 394 36.10 -29.26 -30.81
C ASN A 394 36.33 -29.37 -29.29
N MET A 395 35.28 -29.38 -28.47
CA MET A 395 35.39 -29.39 -27.01
C MET A 395 35.73 -30.79 -26.48
N THR A 396 36.62 -30.86 -25.48
CA THR A 396 36.94 -32.11 -24.80
C THR A 396 35.71 -32.72 -24.11
N PRO A 397 35.59 -34.06 -24.04
CA PRO A 397 34.47 -34.72 -23.36
C PRO A 397 34.21 -34.19 -21.95
N GLU A 398 35.26 -34.06 -21.12
CA GLU A 398 35.14 -33.67 -19.72
C GLU A 398 34.59 -32.25 -19.55
N THR A 399 35.01 -31.32 -20.41
CA THR A 399 34.48 -29.94 -20.39
C THR A 399 33.04 -29.92 -20.91
N PHE A 400 32.75 -30.68 -21.98
CA PHE A 400 31.40 -30.77 -22.54
C PHE A 400 30.40 -31.34 -21.53
N SER A 401 30.76 -32.38 -20.76
CA SER A 401 29.90 -32.95 -19.71
C SER A 401 29.47 -31.89 -18.69
N GLY A 402 30.38 -30.99 -18.30
CA GLY A 402 30.08 -29.89 -17.39
C GLY A 402 29.12 -28.85 -17.99
N VAL A 403 29.27 -28.53 -19.28
CA VAL A 403 28.38 -27.62 -20.01
C VAL A 403 26.99 -28.25 -20.17
N TYR A 404 26.95 -29.51 -20.62
CA TYR A 404 25.74 -30.30 -20.80
C TYR A 404 24.93 -30.39 -19.50
N ALA A 405 25.58 -30.73 -18.37
CA ALA A 405 24.92 -30.84 -17.08
C ALA A 405 24.25 -29.52 -16.64
N ASN A 406 24.89 -28.38 -16.88
CA ASN A 406 24.32 -27.07 -16.57
C ASN A 406 23.13 -26.72 -17.49
N ALA A 407 23.24 -26.97 -18.80
CA ALA A 407 22.15 -26.73 -19.73
C ALA A 407 20.92 -27.62 -19.42
N VAL A 408 21.14 -28.89 -19.08
CA VAL A 408 20.07 -29.83 -18.67
C VAL A 408 19.41 -29.37 -17.38
N LYS A 409 20.18 -28.88 -16.40
CA LYS A 409 19.65 -28.37 -15.13
C LYS A 409 18.71 -27.18 -15.36
N GLU A 410 19.14 -26.17 -16.12
CA GLU A 410 18.35 -24.95 -16.36
C GLU A 410 17.10 -25.20 -17.22
N THR A 411 17.11 -26.25 -18.04
CA THR A 411 15.96 -26.65 -18.87
C THR A 411 15.14 -27.81 -18.29
N HIS A 412 15.49 -28.32 -17.10
CA HIS A 412 14.84 -29.50 -16.53
C HIS A 412 13.31 -29.32 -16.41
N TRP A 413 12.85 -28.11 -16.10
CA TRP A 413 11.43 -27.80 -15.96
C TRP A 413 10.63 -28.01 -17.27
N LEU A 414 11.26 -27.92 -18.45
CA LEU A 414 10.63 -28.23 -19.74
C LEU A 414 10.34 -29.73 -19.93
N SER A 415 10.87 -30.60 -19.07
CA SER A 415 10.53 -32.03 -19.09
C SER A 415 9.12 -32.30 -18.58
N TYR A 416 8.63 -31.50 -17.63
CA TYR A 416 7.28 -31.60 -17.12
C TYR A 416 6.27 -31.16 -18.20
N PRO A 417 5.36 -32.04 -18.66
CA PRO A 417 4.43 -31.71 -19.75
C PRO A 417 3.58 -30.46 -19.45
N ASN A 418 3.15 -30.31 -18.20
CA ASN A 418 2.32 -29.19 -17.78
C ASN A 418 3.05 -27.84 -17.78
N TYR A 419 4.35 -27.79 -17.49
CA TYR A 419 5.13 -26.55 -17.57
C TYR A 419 5.51 -26.23 -19.01
N ALA A 420 5.91 -27.24 -19.78
CA ALA A 420 6.26 -27.05 -21.18
C ALA A 420 5.08 -26.56 -22.02
N ALA A 421 3.87 -27.06 -21.75
CA ALA A 421 2.66 -26.66 -22.46
C ALA A 421 2.40 -25.14 -22.39
N LEU A 422 2.80 -24.46 -21.31
CA LEU A 422 2.60 -23.01 -21.16
C LEU A 422 3.42 -22.18 -22.16
N VAL A 423 4.60 -22.68 -22.57
CA VAL A 423 5.59 -21.97 -23.40
C VAL A 423 5.88 -22.68 -24.74
N SER A 424 5.16 -23.77 -25.02
CA SER A 424 5.25 -24.57 -26.25
C SER A 424 3.86 -24.96 -26.75
N GLY A 425 2.85 -24.16 -26.41
CA GLY A 425 1.46 -24.33 -26.87
C GLY A 425 1.11 -23.39 -28.02
N ASP A 426 -0.13 -23.43 -28.46
CA ASP A 426 -0.64 -22.71 -29.64
C ASP A 426 -2.00 -22.03 -29.40
N SER A 427 -2.40 -21.86 -28.12
CA SER A 427 -3.73 -21.35 -27.76
C SER A 427 -3.92 -19.86 -28.07
N PHE A 428 -2.83 -19.09 -28.12
CA PHE A 428 -2.82 -17.67 -28.51
C PHE A 428 -1.43 -17.26 -28.99
N SER A 429 -1.36 -16.16 -29.73
CA SER A 429 -0.06 -15.57 -30.13
C SER A 429 0.32 -14.42 -29.21
N THR A 430 1.63 -14.29 -28.94
CA THR A 430 2.20 -13.15 -28.22
C THR A 430 1.89 -11.81 -28.92
N ASP A 431 1.70 -11.82 -30.24
CA ASP A 431 1.34 -10.65 -31.05
C ASP A 431 0.03 -10.00 -30.63
N GLU A 432 -0.90 -10.77 -30.08
CA GLU A 432 -2.19 -10.26 -29.64
C GLU A 432 -2.05 -9.21 -28.52
N LEU A 433 -0.91 -9.18 -27.82
CA LEU A 433 -0.59 -8.18 -26.80
C LEU A 433 -0.48 -6.76 -27.38
N ALA A 434 -0.03 -6.61 -28.63
CA ALA A 434 0.09 -5.30 -29.28
C ALA A 434 -1.28 -4.61 -29.48
N GLY A 435 -2.36 -5.40 -29.51
CA GLY A 435 -3.73 -4.90 -29.61
C GLY A 435 -4.26 -4.24 -28.32
N GLY A 436 -3.55 -4.33 -27.19
CA GLY A 436 -3.89 -3.63 -25.94
C GLY A 436 -5.17 -4.09 -25.22
N ARG A 437 -5.86 -5.11 -25.74
CA ARG A 437 -7.13 -5.67 -25.22
C ARG A 437 -6.97 -7.01 -24.50
N THR A 438 -5.76 -7.55 -24.48
CA THR A 438 -5.43 -8.84 -23.89
C THR A 438 -4.92 -8.66 -22.47
N ASP A 439 -5.43 -9.47 -21.57
CA ASP A 439 -4.95 -9.59 -20.20
C ASP A 439 -4.45 -11.01 -19.96
N ILE A 440 -3.26 -11.14 -19.37
CA ILE A 440 -2.64 -12.42 -19.05
C ILE A 440 -2.36 -12.49 -17.55
N PHE A 441 -2.87 -13.52 -16.89
CA PHE A 441 -2.57 -13.84 -15.51
C PHE A 441 -1.63 -15.05 -15.46
N ILE A 442 -0.45 -14.87 -14.89
CA ILE A 442 0.58 -15.89 -14.74
C ILE A 442 0.43 -16.47 -13.33
N ALA A 443 -0.39 -17.51 -13.20
CA ALA A 443 -0.70 -18.19 -11.96
C ALA A 443 0.34 -19.29 -11.69
N LEU A 444 1.54 -18.87 -11.26
CA LEU A 444 2.63 -19.77 -10.91
C LEU A 444 2.84 -19.70 -9.41
N ASP A 445 2.52 -20.77 -8.69
CA ASP A 445 2.68 -20.77 -7.24
C ASP A 445 4.13 -20.46 -6.81
N LEU A 446 4.29 -19.98 -5.57
CA LEU A 446 5.60 -19.60 -5.05
C LEU A 446 6.61 -20.76 -5.08
N LYS A 447 6.16 -22.01 -4.91
CA LYS A 447 7.04 -23.19 -4.91
C LYS A 447 7.59 -23.46 -6.31
N ILE A 448 6.78 -23.28 -7.34
CA ILE A 448 7.17 -23.39 -8.75
C ILE A 448 8.12 -22.25 -9.10
N LEU A 449 7.83 -21.02 -8.67
CA LEU A 449 8.71 -19.87 -8.90
C LEU A 449 10.08 -20.04 -8.23
N GLU A 450 10.14 -20.63 -7.05
CA GLU A 450 11.40 -20.90 -6.34
C GLU A 450 12.17 -22.08 -6.96
N ALA A 451 11.48 -23.15 -7.36
CA ALA A 451 12.13 -24.34 -7.93
C ALA A 451 12.55 -24.15 -9.39
N HIS A 452 11.75 -23.41 -10.17
CA HIS A 452 11.85 -23.29 -11.62
C HIS A 452 11.63 -21.84 -12.10
N PRO A 453 12.43 -20.86 -11.65
CA PRO A 453 12.26 -19.45 -12.04
C PRO A 453 12.41 -19.23 -13.55
N GLY A 454 13.14 -20.10 -14.26
CA GLY A 454 13.27 -20.09 -15.73
C GLY A 454 11.91 -20.09 -16.47
N LEU A 455 10.89 -20.78 -15.95
CA LEU A 455 9.55 -20.78 -16.54
C LEU A 455 8.95 -19.37 -16.57
N ALA A 456 8.93 -18.69 -15.42
CA ALA A 456 8.38 -17.34 -15.32
C ALA A 456 9.22 -16.31 -16.09
N ARG A 457 10.55 -16.49 -16.10
CA ARG A 457 11.47 -15.64 -16.87
C ARG A 457 11.19 -15.72 -18.37
N VAL A 458 11.01 -16.92 -18.92
CA VAL A 458 10.64 -17.11 -20.33
C VAL A 458 9.29 -16.46 -20.62
N VAL A 459 8.27 -16.71 -19.79
CA VAL A 459 6.92 -16.15 -20.00
C VAL A 459 6.94 -14.62 -20.00
N ILE A 460 7.55 -14.00 -18.98
CA ILE A 460 7.60 -12.54 -18.84
C ILE A 460 8.51 -11.93 -19.91
N GLY A 461 9.63 -12.58 -20.22
CA GLY A 461 10.55 -12.17 -21.27
C GLY A 461 9.87 -12.12 -22.63
N SER A 462 9.18 -13.20 -23.02
CA SER A 462 8.41 -13.26 -24.26
C SER A 462 7.37 -12.15 -24.36
N PHE A 463 6.62 -11.87 -23.28
CA PHE A 463 5.58 -10.84 -23.33
C PHE A 463 6.12 -9.40 -23.34
N LEU A 464 7.18 -9.13 -22.58
CA LEU A 464 7.88 -7.83 -22.67
C LEU A 464 8.44 -7.63 -24.06
N ASN A 465 9.06 -8.67 -24.63
CA ASN A 465 9.67 -8.61 -25.95
C ASN A 465 8.63 -8.41 -27.06
N ALA A 466 7.50 -9.10 -26.99
CA ALA A 466 6.41 -8.97 -27.95
C ALA A 466 5.85 -7.54 -28.07
N ILE A 467 5.97 -6.74 -27.01
CA ILE A 467 5.60 -5.31 -27.01
C ILE A 467 6.80 -4.44 -27.39
N TYR A 468 7.98 -4.72 -26.85
CA TYR A 468 9.20 -3.95 -27.10
C TYR A 468 9.58 -3.94 -28.59
N ASN A 469 9.54 -5.10 -29.25
CA ASN A 469 9.91 -5.26 -30.66
C ASN A 469 8.95 -4.57 -31.63
N ARG A 470 7.78 -4.10 -31.16
CA ARG A 470 6.85 -3.30 -31.96
C ARG A 470 7.30 -1.85 -32.14
N ASN A 471 8.39 -1.44 -31.49
CA ASN A 471 8.94 -0.10 -31.63
C ASN A 471 7.96 1.06 -31.39
N GLY A 472 7.01 0.86 -30.46
CA GLY A 472 5.98 1.84 -30.13
C GLY A 472 4.69 1.71 -30.95
N GLU A 473 4.63 0.80 -31.93
CA GLU A 473 3.43 0.48 -32.71
C GLU A 473 2.48 -0.44 -31.93
N VAL A 474 1.97 0.06 -30.81
CA VAL A 474 0.97 -0.63 -29.98
C VAL A 474 -0.28 0.22 -29.82
N ALA A 475 -1.45 -0.42 -29.85
CA ALA A 475 -2.72 0.29 -29.81
C ALA A 475 -2.99 0.95 -28.45
N ALA A 476 -2.50 0.34 -27.37
CA ALA A 476 -2.60 0.88 -26.03
C ALA A 476 -1.44 0.40 -25.16
N ARG A 477 -1.22 1.11 -24.05
CA ARG A 477 -0.23 0.77 -23.04
C ARG A 477 -0.60 -0.52 -22.30
N THR A 478 0.41 -1.34 -22.03
CA THR A 478 0.29 -2.57 -21.25
C THR A 478 1.02 -2.43 -19.92
N LEU A 479 0.33 -2.78 -18.85
CA LEU A 479 0.86 -2.80 -17.49
C LEU A 479 1.35 -4.20 -17.14
N PHE A 480 2.62 -4.30 -16.77
CA PHE A 480 3.21 -5.47 -16.13
C PHE A 480 3.19 -5.27 -14.62
N LEU A 481 2.26 -5.95 -13.97
CA LEU A 481 2.04 -5.94 -12.53
C LEU A 481 2.68 -7.19 -11.95
N LEU A 482 3.95 -7.08 -11.57
CA LEU A 482 4.77 -8.23 -11.19
C LEU A 482 4.84 -8.32 -9.66
N ASP A 483 4.01 -9.20 -9.08
CA ASP A 483 4.12 -9.52 -7.67
C ASP A 483 5.33 -10.40 -7.40
N GLU A 484 6.01 -10.16 -6.29
CA GLU A 484 7.18 -10.92 -5.86
C GLU A 484 8.31 -11.04 -6.91
N VAL A 485 8.56 -9.98 -7.68
CA VAL A 485 9.51 -9.97 -8.81
C VAL A 485 10.94 -10.40 -8.44
N ALA A 486 11.33 -10.27 -7.16
CA ALA A 486 12.63 -10.75 -6.67
C ALA A 486 12.87 -12.24 -6.94
N ARG A 487 11.80 -13.06 -7.08
CA ARG A 487 11.89 -14.49 -7.39
C ARG A 487 12.35 -14.78 -8.82
N LEU A 488 12.23 -13.82 -9.73
CA LEU A 488 12.74 -13.96 -11.10
C LEU A 488 14.27 -13.84 -11.17
N GLY A 489 14.90 -13.25 -10.14
CA GLY A 489 16.32 -12.89 -10.17
C GLY A 489 16.62 -11.79 -11.19
N TYR A 490 17.90 -11.65 -11.56
CA TYR A 490 18.30 -10.67 -12.55
C TYR A 490 17.77 -11.05 -13.94
N LEU A 491 17.00 -10.14 -14.56
CA LEU A 491 16.44 -10.33 -15.89
C LEU A 491 16.62 -9.05 -16.72
N ARG A 492 17.54 -9.09 -17.68
CA ARG A 492 17.98 -7.91 -18.47
C ARG A 492 16.83 -7.16 -19.14
N ILE A 493 15.85 -7.86 -19.72
CA ILE A 493 14.73 -7.22 -20.42
C ILE A 493 13.85 -6.36 -19.50
N ILE A 494 13.79 -6.68 -18.20
CA ILE A 494 13.11 -5.84 -17.21
C ILE A 494 13.88 -4.52 -16.98
N GLU A 495 15.22 -4.54 -16.99
CA GLU A 495 16.02 -3.30 -16.93
C GLU A 495 15.90 -2.49 -18.22
N THR A 496 15.91 -3.14 -19.39
CA THR A 496 15.66 -2.48 -20.67
C THR A 496 14.28 -1.82 -20.69
N ALA A 497 13.25 -2.51 -20.16
CA ALA A 497 11.92 -1.95 -20.01
C ALA A 497 11.87 -0.81 -18.98
N ARG A 498 12.67 -0.84 -17.90
CA ARG A 498 12.78 0.28 -16.96
C ARG A 498 13.29 1.56 -17.64
N ASP A 499 14.31 1.43 -18.47
CA ASP A 499 15.01 2.58 -19.05
C ASP A 499 14.30 3.14 -20.29
N ALA A 500 13.69 2.27 -21.10
CA ALA A 500 13.11 2.65 -22.38
C ALA A 500 11.63 2.24 -22.56
N GLY A 501 11.05 1.45 -21.67
CA GLY A 501 9.72 0.85 -21.86
C GLY A 501 8.59 1.85 -22.07
N ARG A 502 8.69 3.06 -21.49
CA ARG A 502 7.67 4.11 -21.64
C ARG A 502 7.36 4.42 -23.11
N LYS A 503 8.37 4.56 -23.98
CA LYS A 503 8.17 4.88 -25.41
C LYS A 503 7.59 3.71 -26.21
N TYR A 504 7.73 2.48 -25.72
CA TYR A 504 7.16 1.26 -26.32
C TYR A 504 5.76 0.92 -25.77
N GLY A 505 5.16 1.76 -24.92
CA GLY A 505 3.87 1.48 -24.32
C GLY A 505 3.90 0.45 -23.18
N ILE A 506 5.06 0.28 -22.52
CA ILE A 506 5.21 -0.60 -21.36
C ILE A 506 5.18 0.23 -20.08
N SER A 507 4.40 -0.20 -19.09
CA SER A 507 4.49 0.28 -17.71
C SER A 507 4.74 -0.88 -16.77
N LEU A 508 5.68 -0.71 -15.84
CA LEU A 508 6.02 -1.71 -14.83
C LEU A 508 5.47 -1.27 -13.47
N THR A 509 4.84 -2.18 -12.74
CA THR A 509 4.62 -2.05 -11.30
C THR A 509 5.25 -3.25 -10.62
N LEU A 510 6.39 -3.03 -9.98
CA LEU A 510 7.19 -4.07 -9.36
C LEU A 510 6.95 -4.11 -7.86
N ILE A 511 6.59 -5.28 -7.32
CA ILE A 511 6.28 -5.44 -5.90
C ILE A 511 7.38 -6.28 -5.23
N PHE A 512 7.96 -5.73 -4.16
CA PHE A 512 9.02 -6.34 -3.36
C PHE A 512 8.58 -6.44 -1.88
N GLN A 513 9.08 -7.41 -1.12
CA GLN A 513 8.86 -7.40 0.34
C GLN A 513 9.72 -6.36 1.05
N SER A 514 10.96 -6.18 0.58
CA SER A 514 11.93 -5.27 1.20
C SER A 514 12.94 -4.75 0.18
N ILE A 515 13.65 -3.67 0.55
CA ILE A 515 14.78 -3.17 -0.22
C ILE A 515 15.91 -4.22 -0.28
N GLY A 516 16.06 -5.02 0.77
CA GLY A 516 17.05 -6.11 0.83
C GLY A 516 16.84 -7.14 -0.28
N GLN A 517 15.61 -7.61 -0.50
CA GLN A 517 15.28 -8.56 -1.57
C GLN A 517 15.61 -8.00 -2.95
N MET A 518 15.35 -6.72 -3.17
CA MET A 518 15.67 -6.05 -4.42
C MET A 518 17.18 -5.98 -4.66
N ARG A 519 17.96 -5.61 -3.63
CA ARG A 519 19.43 -5.59 -3.70
C ARG A 519 19.98 -6.98 -4.00
N GLU A 520 19.40 -8.01 -3.39
CA GLU A 520 19.80 -9.39 -3.67
C GLU A 520 19.50 -9.82 -5.11
N ALA A 521 18.31 -9.50 -5.63
CA ALA A 521 17.90 -9.90 -6.98
C ALA A 521 18.69 -9.20 -8.10
N TYR A 522 19.11 -7.94 -7.92
CA TYR A 522 19.71 -7.12 -8.98
C TYR A 522 21.21 -6.83 -8.80
N GLY A 523 21.90 -7.43 -7.82
CA GLY A 523 23.36 -7.33 -7.72
C GLY A 523 23.88 -6.16 -6.88
N GLY A 524 23.18 -5.85 -5.78
CA GLY A 524 23.68 -4.96 -4.72
C GLY A 524 23.07 -3.56 -4.72
N ARG A 525 23.74 -2.64 -4.00
CA ARG A 525 23.23 -1.28 -3.76
C ARG A 525 23.19 -0.43 -5.02
N ASP A 526 24.23 -0.47 -5.85
CA ASP A 526 24.35 0.40 -7.03
C ASP A 526 23.31 0.07 -8.10
N ALA A 527 23.06 -1.21 -8.34
CA ALA A 527 22.02 -1.65 -9.26
C ALA A 527 20.61 -1.32 -8.74
N ALA A 528 20.36 -1.49 -7.44
CA ALA A 528 19.09 -1.11 -6.83
C ALA A 528 18.85 0.41 -6.90
N SER A 529 19.89 1.25 -6.77
CA SER A 529 19.77 2.72 -6.87
C SER A 529 19.19 3.17 -8.23
N LYS A 530 19.61 2.55 -9.34
CA LYS A 530 19.07 2.86 -10.68
C LYS A 530 17.55 2.73 -10.76
N TRP A 531 16.99 1.73 -10.08
CA TRP A 531 15.55 1.56 -9.99
C TRP A 531 14.85 2.65 -9.18
N PHE A 532 15.47 3.13 -8.10
CA PHE A 532 14.94 4.25 -7.33
C PHE A 532 14.94 5.56 -8.12
N GLU A 533 15.91 5.73 -9.02
CA GLU A 533 16.03 6.90 -9.90
C GLU A 533 15.06 6.85 -11.08
N SER A 534 14.84 5.67 -11.67
CA SER A 534 13.95 5.54 -12.83
C SER A 534 12.47 5.45 -12.47
N ALA A 535 12.07 5.04 -11.25
CA ALA A 535 10.66 4.89 -10.90
C ALA A 535 9.93 6.25 -10.79
N SER A 536 8.73 6.33 -11.34
CA SER A 536 7.88 7.55 -11.27
C SER A 536 7.32 7.75 -9.88
N TRP A 537 7.03 6.66 -9.18
CA TRP A 537 6.57 6.66 -7.80
C TRP A 537 7.07 5.41 -7.07
N ILE A 538 7.31 5.56 -5.77
CA ILE A 538 7.77 4.47 -4.90
C ILE A 538 6.96 4.48 -3.62
N SER A 539 6.27 3.38 -3.32
CA SER A 539 5.47 3.22 -2.11
C SER A 539 6.16 2.32 -1.08
N PHE A 540 6.03 2.69 0.19
CA PHE A 540 6.50 1.95 1.35
C PHE A 540 5.36 1.74 2.34
N ALA A 541 5.12 0.50 2.75
CA ALA A 541 4.15 0.14 3.77
C ALA A 541 4.62 -1.05 4.62
N ALA A 542 4.06 -1.21 5.82
CA ALA A 542 4.35 -2.33 6.71
C ALA A 542 5.87 -2.58 6.88
N ILE A 543 6.63 -1.53 7.18
CA ILE A 543 8.09 -1.57 7.31
C ILE A 543 8.46 -2.02 8.72
N ASN A 544 9.11 -3.18 8.80
CA ASN A 544 9.61 -3.74 10.07
C ASN A 544 11.13 -3.69 10.19
N ASP A 545 11.84 -3.34 9.11
CA ASP A 545 13.30 -3.27 9.07
C ASP A 545 13.82 -1.89 9.53
N PRO A 546 14.67 -1.82 10.56
CA PRO A 546 15.25 -0.56 11.05
C PRO A 546 16.08 0.19 9.99
N GLU A 547 16.83 -0.49 9.12
CA GLU A 547 17.63 0.16 8.07
C GLU A 547 16.71 0.89 7.08
N THR A 548 15.64 0.22 6.65
CA THR A 548 14.62 0.81 5.77
C THR A 548 13.89 1.96 6.46
N ALA A 549 13.58 1.86 7.76
CA ALA A 549 12.94 2.95 8.50
C ALA A 549 13.84 4.20 8.61
N GLU A 550 15.14 4.01 8.86
CA GLU A 550 16.14 5.07 8.89
C GLU A 550 16.31 5.72 7.51
N TYR A 551 16.36 4.91 6.45
CA TYR A 551 16.37 5.38 5.07
C TYR A 551 15.13 6.24 4.76
N LEU A 552 13.94 5.81 5.16
CA LEU A 552 12.70 6.55 4.94
C LEU A 552 12.65 7.85 5.72
N SER A 553 13.06 7.84 6.99
CA SER A 553 13.19 9.05 7.82
C SER A 553 14.10 10.08 7.14
N LYS A 554 15.28 9.64 6.65
CA LYS A 554 16.22 10.50 5.93
C LYS A 554 15.67 11.00 4.60
N ARG A 555 15.01 10.13 3.82
CA ARG A 555 14.42 10.48 2.52
C ARG A 555 13.26 11.47 2.64
N CYS A 556 12.50 11.42 3.73
CA CYS A 556 11.46 12.39 4.05
C CYS A 556 12.01 13.78 4.40
N GLY A 557 13.29 13.87 4.79
CA GLY A 557 13.95 15.12 5.14
C GLY A 557 13.65 15.62 6.55
N ASP A 558 14.26 16.75 6.87
CA ASP A 558 14.15 17.42 8.18
C ASP A 558 13.29 18.67 8.11
N THR A 559 12.63 18.96 9.22
CA THR A 559 11.80 20.14 9.41
C THR A 559 12.23 20.90 10.67
N THR A 560 12.01 22.21 10.65
CA THR A 560 12.29 23.06 11.80
C THR A 560 11.06 23.09 12.72
N VAL A 561 11.24 22.72 13.99
CA VAL A 561 10.17 22.75 15.00
C VAL A 561 10.44 23.80 16.07
N GLU A 562 9.40 24.55 16.44
CA GLU A 562 9.43 25.46 17.58
C GLU A 562 9.05 24.68 18.85
N VAL A 563 9.98 24.62 19.80
CA VAL A 563 9.80 24.01 21.11
C VAL A 563 9.71 25.11 22.15
N ASP A 564 8.58 25.17 22.86
CA ASP A 564 8.38 26.06 24.00
C ASP A 564 9.08 25.44 25.22
N GLN A 565 10.20 26.03 25.67
CA GLN A 565 10.84 25.65 26.91
C GLN A 565 10.29 26.55 28.03
N THR A 566 9.64 25.92 29.02
CA THR A 566 9.13 26.64 30.19
C THR A 566 9.97 26.29 31.40
N ASN A 567 10.79 27.23 31.86
CA ASN A 567 11.48 27.10 33.14
C ASN A 567 10.60 27.67 34.27
N ARG A 568 10.39 26.86 35.31
CA ARG A 568 9.76 27.29 36.55
C ARG A 568 10.78 27.16 37.67
N SER A 569 11.11 28.27 38.31
CA SER A 569 11.87 28.28 39.55
C SER A 569 10.95 28.72 40.68
N SER A 570 10.91 27.95 41.77
CA SER A 570 10.22 28.34 43.01
C SER A 570 11.24 28.59 44.09
N GLY A 571 11.24 29.82 44.64
CA GLY A 571 12.02 30.18 45.82
C GLY A 571 11.12 30.77 46.90
N MET A 572 11.70 31.07 48.08
CA MET A 572 10.98 31.62 49.25
C MET A 572 10.26 32.96 48.99
N LYS A 573 10.55 33.66 47.88
CA LYS A 573 9.91 34.94 47.50
C LYS A 573 8.89 34.83 46.35
N GLY A 574 8.51 33.62 45.93
CA GLY A 574 7.49 33.38 44.90
C GLY A 574 7.97 32.54 43.73
N SER A 575 7.06 32.21 42.81
CA SER A 575 7.36 31.43 41.61
C SER A 575 7.61 32.35 40.41
N SER A 576 8.77 32.20 39.75
CA SER A 576 9.02 32.86 38.46
C SER A 576 8.81 31.85 37.31
N ARG A 577 8.18 32.30 36.22
CA ARG A 577 7.96 31.48 35.02
C ARG A 577 8.56 32.19 33.81
N SER A 578 9.65 31.64 33.29
CA SER A 578 10.22 32.07 32.01
C SER A 578 9.76 31.15 30.89
N ARG A 579 9.45 31.70 29.72
CA ARG A 579 9.12 30.96 28.50
C ARG A 579 10.10 31.38 27.41
N SER A 580 10.90 30.45 26.91
CA SER A 580 11.75 30.66 25.74
C SER A 580 11.26 29.78 24.59
N LYS A 581 11.44 30.27 23.36
CA LYS A 581 11.11 29.56 22.13
C LYS A 581 12.41 29.17 21.45
N GLN A 582 12.64 27.88 21.28
CA GLN A 582 13.82 27.37 20.57
C GLN A 582 13.39 26.70 19.28
N LEU A 583 14.19 26.93 18.23
CA LEU A 583 14.04 26.26 16.95
C LEU A 583 14.97 25.04 16.95
N ASN A 584 14.41 23.86 16.79
CA ASN A 584 15.16 22.60 16.77
C ASN A 584 14.97 21.87 15.44
N ARG A 585 16.00 21.13 15.02
CA ARG A 585 15.91 20.18 13.90
C ARG A 585 15.11 18.95 14.33
N ARG A 586 14.14 18.53 13.53
CA ARG A 586 13.43 17.25 13.72
C ARG A 586 13.20 16.60 12.35
N PRO A 587 13.47 15.29 12.19
CA PRO A 587 13.01 14.55 11.01
C PRO A 587 11.51 14.71 10.80
N LEU A 588 11.07 14.73 9.54
CA LEU A 588 9.65 14.85 9.18
C LEU A 588 8.82 13.73 9.85
N ILE A 589 9.39 12.53 9.87
CA ILE A 589 8.93 11.34 10.59
C ILE A 589 10.14 10.64 11.19
N LEU A 590 10.06 10.21 12.45
CA LEU A 590 11.16 9.50 13.10
C LEU A 590 11.18 8.01 12.68
N PRO A 591 12.33 7.32 12.68
CA PRO A 591 12.41 5.91 12.28
C PRO A 591 11.45 5.00 13.05
N HIS A 592 11.30 5.23 14.36
CA HIS A 592 10.34 4.47 15.18
C HIS A 592 8.87 4.83 14.89
N GLU A 593 8.59 6.03 14.37
CA GLU A 593 7.25 6.42 13.91
C GLU A 593 6.92 5.69 12.60
N VAL A 594 7.91 5.49 11.71
CA VAL A 594 7.77 4.68 10.48
C VAL A 594 7.43 3.23 10.82
N MET A 595 8.17 2.61 11.74
CA MET A 595 7.92 1.20 12.14
C MET A 595 6.59 1.01 12.88
N ARG A 596 6.02 2.08 13.45
CA ARG A 596 4.72 2.07 14.14
C ARG A 596 3.56 2.52 13.25
N MET A 597 3.81 2.80 11.98
CA MET A 597 2.74 3.13 11.03
C MET A 597 1.72 1.98 10.99
N ARG A 598 0.46 2.35 10.77
CA ARG A 598 -0.60 1.35 10.62
C ARG A 598 -0.40 0.56 9.33
N ALA A 599 -0.81 -0.71 9.34
CA ALA A 599 -0.68 -1.58 8.16
C ALA A 599 -1.53 -1.14 6.96
N ASP A 600 -2.54 -0.30 7.17
CA ASP A 600 -3.36 0.31 6.11
C ASP A 600 -2.91 1.71 5.68
N GLU A 601 -1.68 2.09 6.06
CA GLU A 601 -1.04 3.35 5.73
C GLU A 601 0.23 3.11 4.91
N GLN A 602 0.63 4.11 4.12
CA GLN A 602 1.85 4.08 3.32
C GLN A 602 2.47 5.47 3.17
N ILE A 603 3.76 5.48 2.82
CA ILE A 603 4.48 6.67 2.34
C ILE A 603 4.85 6.45 0.88
N VAL A 604 4.49 7.43 0.04
CA VAL A 604 4.75 7.43 -1.40
C VAL A 604 5.69 8.58 -1.72
N PHE A 605 6.73 8.31 -2.50
CA PHE A 605 7.65 9.30 -3.03
C PHE A 605 7.48 9.44 -4.53
N THR A 606 7.53 10.68 -5.00
CA THR A 606 7.58 11.06 -6.41
C THR A 606 8.69 12.09 -6.62
N ALA A 607 9.35 12.07 -7.78
CA ALA A 607 10.43 13.00 -8.07
C ALA A 607 9.95 14.46 -7.99
N GLY A 608 10.74 15.32 -7.34
CA GLY A 608 10.50 16.77 -7.28
C GLY A 608 9.34 17.23 -6.38
N ASN A 609 8.69 16.35 -5.63
CA ASN A 609 7.53 16.70 -4.80
C ASN A 609 7.70 16.22 -3.35
N PRO A 610 7.00 16.84 -2.39
CA PRO A 610 7.03 16.38 -1.00
C PRO A 610 6.53 14.93 -0.85
N PRO A 611 6.97 14.17 0.18
CA PRO A 611 6.47 12.82 0.41
C PRO A 611 4.97 12.82 0.69
N LEU A 612 4.25 11.85 0.14
CA LEU A 612 2.83 11.65 0.36
C LEU A 612 2.60 10.55 1.40
N ARG A 613 1.99 10.90 2.53
CA ARG A 613 1.47 9.92 3.49
C ARG A 613 -0.02 9.73 3.23
N CYS A 614 -0.46 8.52 2.93
CA CYS A 614 -1.86 8.26 2.57
C CYS A 614 -2.33 6.86 3.00
N GLY A 615 -3.65 6.64 2.93
CA GLY A 615 -4.24 5.31 3.15
C GLY A 615 -4.00 4.37 1.97
N ARG A 616 -4.03 3.06 2.25
CA ARG A 616 -3.98 2.01 1.23
C ARG A 616 -5.38 1.67 0.73
N ALA A 617 -5.51 1.40 -0.58
CA ALA A 617 -6.79 1.08 -1.23
C ALA A 617 -7.19 -0.39 -1.05
N ILE A 618 -7.45 -0.81 0.18
CA ILE A 618 -7.82 -2.19 0.51
C ILE A 618 -9.22 -2.51 -0.09
N TRP A 619 -9.27 -3.36 -1.12
CA TRP A 619 -10.48 -3.55 -1.94
C TRP A 619 -11.72 -3.95 -1.14
N PHE A 620 -11.58 -4.80 -0.12
CA PHE A 620 -12.74 -5.27 0.65
C PHE A 620 -13.33 -4.18 1.55
N ARG A 621 -12.64 -3.05 1.80
CA ARG A 621 -13.19 -1.90 2.52
C ARG A 621 -14.11 -1.05 1.65
N ARG A 622 -14.02 -1.24 0.33
CA ARG A 622 -14.66 -0.42 -0.70
C ARG A 622 -15.87 -1.12 -1.28
N ALA A 623 -17.02 -0.45 -1.30
CA ALA A 623 -18.23 -0.99 -1.90
C ALA A 623 -18.09 -1.12 -3.42
N ASP A 624 -17.46 -0.14 -4.08
CA ASP A 624 -17.27 -0.13 -5.54
C ASP A 624 -16.38 -1.27 -6.03
N MET A 625 -15.35 -1.64 -5.27
CA MET A 625 -14.47 -2.77 -5.64
C MET A 625 -15.07 -4.11 -5.22
N ARG A 626 -15.66 -4.21 -4.02
CA ARG A 626 -16.27 -5.46 -3.53
C ARG A 626 -17.35 -5.97 -4.48
N ALA A 627 -18.14 -5.08 -5.10
CA ALA A 627 -19.16 -5.46 -6.07
C ALA A 627 -18.61 -6.09 -7.36
N CYS A 628 -17.34 -5.79 -7.70
CA CYS A 628 -16.69 -6.29 -8.91
C CYS A 628 -15.87 -7.56 -8.69
N VAL A 629 -15.48 -7.84 -7.44
CA VAL A 629 -14.59 -8.95 -7.08
C VAL A 629 -15.36 -10.26 -6.91
N GLY A 630 -14.87 -11.33 -7.56
CA GLY A 630 -15.38 -12.70 -7.42
C GLY A 630 -15.22 -13.28 -6.01
N GLU A 631 -15.84 -14.44 -5.77
CA GLU A 631 -15.79 -15.10 -4.47
C GLU A 631 -14.36 -15.47 -4.06
N ASN A 632 -14.05 -15.27 -2.78
CA ASN A 632 -12.73 -15.58 -2.22
C ASN A 632 -12.77 -15.73 -0.69
N ARG A 633 -11.62 -16.04 -0.09
CA ARG A 633 -11.47 -16.21 1.37
C ARG A 633 -11.93 -15.02 2.22
N PHE A 634 -11.89 -13.80 1.67
CA PHE A 634 -12.31 -12.57 2.35
C PHE A 634 -13.72 -12.10 1.95
N HIS A 635 -14.28 -12.66 0.88
CA HIS A 635 -15.61 -12.34 0.38
C HIS A 635 -16.28 -13.60 -0.18
N ARG A 636 -16.98 -14.32 0.69
CA ARG A 636 -17.94 -15.35 0.28
C ARG A 636 -19.30 -14.68 0.16
N LYS A 637 -20.06 -14.95 -0.90
CA LYS A 637 -21.49 -14.67 -0.84
C LYS A 637 -22.05 -15.62 0.22
N GLU A 638 -22.61 -15.08 1.29
CA GLU A 638 -23.54 -15.88 2.08
C GLU A 638 -24.63 -16.32 1.11
N MET A 639 -24.76 -17.64 0.91
CA MET A 639 -25.85 -18.23 0.14
C MET A 639 -27.14 -17.57 0.64
N ALA A 640 -27.79 -16.80 -0.23
CA ALA A 640 -29.12 -16.30 0.03
C ALA A 640 -30.01 -17.53 0.27
N GLN A 641 -30.44 -17.70 1.53
CA GLN A 641 -31.61 -18.52 1.86
C GLN A 641 -32.87 -17.74 1.52
#